data_AF-A0A7W6AF64-F1
#
_entry.id   AF-A0A7W6AF64-F1
#
_cell.length_a   1.000
_cell.length_b   1.000
_cell.length_c   1.000
_cell.angle_alpha   90.00
_cell.angle_beta   90.00
_cell.angle_gamma   90.00
#
_symmetry.space_group_name_H-M   'P 1'
#
loop_
_entity.id
_entity.type
_entity.pdbx_description
1 polymer ?
#
loop_
_entity_poly.entity_id
_entity_poly.type
_entity_poly.pdbx_seq_one_letter_code
_entity_poly.pdbx_strand_id
1 'polypeptide(L)'
;MIPKRLHIIWVGDESKRPDNCIETWRAMHPDWEFRLWGNQDFAATAWANRAHMDAMWGRELNGVADMMRWEILYRHGGVLVDADSICVRPLDDHLLECEAFACWESEVARPGLIAAGYFGCEAENPFVGQIIKDIAAETSVVDRMAWQSVGPQRVTDAYRAYGYNRLRIYPSHYFIPEHFTGITYDGGDPVYAHQLWGSTRSAYDVIHQHSLVPAGAPAAPSAPATHPVAQPVPPAAEQDPELAQGLFHRVWFGDKPIPPHYEAYWAAWQRQFPDARFVTWTDADLPTLTLSRAKIETVSVLPMRADIARYEILYRFGGICLDCDVMPYQHFDPAEMTRLLTVCNEDASTDYCSIGFIGAPKGHPLFRELLDHIIASDLDETRTNVSTGPWLFGAFLKRHTHRRLGTEAFYPYLYDQSLSAVRQKTLDNSLGIHIWGGSWLPEAVRKDKAMDLLRKGDLQEPAAILTGYNDEWSQDIGVLITAMRETRTSSVAIASVLNQDLSIDADDQIAFEFAKVVAWLLDHDGDRMVWQIGAADGMLVDPLRPVMINYDPPAVLLEPNPYMFAALERGYRKNRNAMLLPVAYGTEAGELTLNAINPAKVAELGLPRWVIGLSSIYDDKNAIGGKTVDEATKLQIQSCIEKIAVPVVTYGDVLAKTGGRAADILVVDAEGMDMAIILDILAHGAQPMVIHFEIQCLEPEEQHALLAALEEDYVVLRFGNDMTAYRADVIADYARTLYIEHGMPTIYSKGLAMLNGL
;
A
#
# COMPACT_ATOMS: atom_id res chain seq x y z
N MET A 1 -27.34 -13.06 -13.79
CA MET A 1 -27.92 -12.55 -12.54
C MET A 1 -28.06 -13.70 -11.57
N ILE A 2 -27.56 -13.52 -10.34
CA ILE A 2 -27.59 -14.56 -9.29
C ILE A 2 -29.04 -14.75 -8.83
N PRO A 3 -29.53 -16.00 -8.72
CA PRO A 3 -30.91 -16.25 -8.29
C PRO A 3 -31.09 -15.90 -6.81
N LYS A 4 -32.26 -15.37 -6.42
CA LYS A 4 -32.63 -15.05 -5.03
C LYS A 4 -32.89 -16.31 -4.19
N ARG A 5 -31.81 -17.08 -3.97
CA ARG A 5 -31.75 -18.30 -3.16
C ARG A 5 -30.69 -18.11 -2.10
N LEU A 6 -31.04 -18.42 -0.86
CA LEU A 6 -30.15 -18.32 0.28
C LEU A 6 -29.84 -19.72 0.81
N HIS A 7 -28.56 -20.04 0.87
CA HIS A 7 -28.03 -21.29 1.37
C HIS A 7 -27.22 -21.07 2.65
N ILE A 8 -27.42 -21.94 3.63
CA ILE A 8 -26.58 -22.02 4.83
C ILE A 8 -26.25 -23.49 5.06
N ILE A 9 -25.05 -23.80 5.54
CA ILE A 9 -24.60 -25.16 5.81
C ILE A 9 -24.33 -25.31 7.30
N TRP A 10 -24.85 -26.37 7.91
CA TRP A 10 -24.45 -26.82 9.23
C TRP A 10 -24.26 -28.34 9.25
N VAL A 11 -23.05 -28.79 9.57
CA VAL A 11 -22.72 -30.21 9.69
C VAL A 11 -21.96 -30.46 11.00
N GLY A 12 -22.08 -31.67 11.54
CA GLY A 12 -21.57 -32.04 12.84
C GLY A 12 -22.64 -32.02 13.93
N ASP A 13 -22.33 -31.44 15.09
CA ASP A 13 -23.21 -31.46 16.25
C ASP A 13 -24.38 -30.48 16.07
N GLU A 14 -25.59 -31.01 15.81
CA GLU A 14 -26.82 -30.21 15.66
C GLU A 14 -27.15 -29.39 16.92
N SER A 15 -26.70 -29.82 18.11
CA SER A 15 -26.97 -29.07 19.35
C SER A 15 -26.24 -27.73 19.42
N LYS A 16 -25.19 -27.55 18.60
CA LYS A 16 -24.38 -26.33 18.54
C LYS A 16 -24.76 -25.41 17.39
N ARG A 17 -25.77 -25.76 16.60
CA ARG A 17 -26.17 -25.00 15.42
C ARG A 17 -26.60 -23.58 15.82
N PRO A 18 -26.01 -22.52 15.23
CA PRO A 18 -26.32 -21.14 15.56
C PRO A 18 -27.66 -20.69 14.92
N ASP A 19 -28.76 -21.34 15.30
CA ASP A 19 -30.10 -21.05 14.76
C ASP A 19 -30.51 -19.58 14.97
N ASN A 20 -30.03 -18.95 16.04
CA ASN A 20 -30.21 -17.53 16.27
C ASN A 20 -29.64 -16.66 15.14
N CYS A 21 -28.45 -17.00 14.62
CA CYS A 21 -27.81 -16.30 13.50
C CYS A 21 -28.51 -16.63 12.17
N ILE A 22 -28.79 -17.92 11.94
CA ILE A 22 -29.46 -18.42 10.73
C ILE A 22 -30.82 -17.74 10.50
N GLU A 23 -31.62 -17.60 11.56
CA GLU A 23 -32.94 -16.98 11.47
C GLU A 23 -32.88 -15.48 11.15
N THR A 24 -31.78 -14.77 11.46
CA THR A 24 -31.63 -13.37 11.03
C THR A 24 -31.58 -13.23 9.51
N TRP A 25 -30.86 -14.11 8.84
CA TRP A 25 -30.78 -14.14 7.38
C TRP A 25 -32.13 -14.50 6.74
N ARG A 26 -32.82 -15.50 7.31
CA ARG A 26 -34.14 -15.92 6.85
C ARG A 26 -35.19 -14.81 7.01
N ALA A 27 -35.17 -14.12 8.15
CA ALA A 27 -36.10 -13.03 8.43
C ALA A 27 -35.88 -11.80 7.53
N MET A 28 -34.61 -11.50 7.18
CA MET A 28 -34.27 -10.39 6.28
C MET A 28 -34.57 -10.67 4.80
N HIS A 29 -34.82 -11.94 4.42
CA HIS A 29 -35.06 -12.35 3.03
C HIS A 29 -36.33 -13.23 2.90
N PRO A 30 -37.52 -12.74 3.29
CA PRO A 30 -38.74 -13.55 3.34
C PRO A 30 -39.21 -14.03 1.95
N ASP A 31 -38.85 -13.29 0.90
CA ASP A 31 -39.21 -13.60 -0.49
C ASP A 31 -38.18 -14.49 -1.21
N TRP A 32 -37.07 -14.84 -0.55
CA TRP A 32 -36.04 -15.68 -1.12
C TRP A 32 -36.30 -17.16 -0.81
N GLU A 33 -35.87 -18.04 -1.72
CA GLU A 33 -35.84 -19.47 -1.41
C GLU A 33 -34.74 -19.73 -0.38
N PHE A 34 -35.12 -20.13 0.83
CA PHE A 34 -34.18 -20.44 1.90
C PHE A 34 -33.97 -21.95 2.03
N ARG A 35 -32.71 -22.40 2.12
CA ARG A 35 -32.36 -23.78 2.41
C ARG A 35 -31.17 -23.90 3.36
N LEU A 36 -31.41 -24.57 4.50
CA LEU A 36 -30.37 -25.05 5.42
C LEU A 36 -29.97 -26.47 5.03
N TRP A 37 -28.69 -26.69 4.78
CA TRP A 37 -28.11 -27.99 4.43
C TRP A 37 -27.48 -28.63 5.65
N GLY A 38 -27.91 -29.84 5.98
CA GLY A 38 -27.59 -30.53 7.23
C GLY A 38 -26.80 -31.83 7.06
N ASN A 39 -26.56 -32.51 8.18
CA ASN A 39 -25.97 -33.85 8.22
C ASN A 39 -26.70 -34.88 7.32
N GLN A 40 -28.03 -34.77 7.22
CA GLN A 40 -28.82 -35.65 6.36
C GLN A 40 -28.55 -35.38 4.87
N ASP A 41 -28.45 -34.12 4.46
CA ASP A 41 -28.11 -33.78 3.08
C ASP A 41 -26.68 -34.23 2.74
N PHE A 42 -25.75 -34.09 3.68
CA PHE A 42 -24.39 -34.61 3.55
C PHE A 42 -24.41 -36.13 3.26
N ALA A 43 -25.21 -36.90 4.00
CA ALA A 43 -25.33 -38.34 3.83
C ALA A 43 -26.07 -38.75 2.54
N ALA A 44 -27.11 -38.01 2.14
CA ALA A 44 -28.01 -38.35 1.04
C ALA A 44 -27.53 -37.89 -0.34
N THR A 45 -26.63 -36.90 -0.40
CA THR A 45 -26.16 -36.32 -1.65
C THR A 45 -24.90 -37.02 -2.16
N ALA A 46 -24.84 -37.25 -3.46
CA ALA A 46 -23.63 -37.73 -4.13
C ALA A 46 -22.69 -36.54 -4.40
N TRP A 47 -21.73 -36.32 -3.49
CA TRP A 47 -20.73 -35.26 -3.61
C TRP A 47 -19.56 -35.69 -4.50
N ALA A 48 -19.11 -34.82 -5.40
CA ALA A 48 -17.92 -35.04 -6.22
C ALA A 48 -16.66 -35.17 -5.33
N ASN A 49 -16.57 -34.36 -4.27
CA ASN A 49 -15.47 -34.37 -3.32
C ASN A 49 -15.74 -35.24 -2.08
N ARG A 50 -16.63 -36.25 -2.19
CA ARG A 50 -17.06 -37.07 -1.05
C ARG A 50 -15.91 -37.68 -0.26
N ALA A 51 -14.91 -38.24 -0.94
CA ALA A 51 -13.76 -38.87 -0.29
C ALA A 51 -12.95 -37.88 0.56
N HIS A 52 -12.75 -36.66 0.05
CA HIS A 52 -12.08 -35.57 0.78
C HIS A 52 -12.93 -35.05 1.93
N MET A 53 -14.25 -34.95 1.75
CA MET A 53 -15.17 -34.59 2.83
C MET A 53 -15.16 -35.62 3.97
N ASP A 54 -15.20 -36.92 3.65
CA ASP A 54 -15.13 -37.98 4.67
C ASP A 54 -13.78 -37.93 5.42
N ALA A 55 -12.67 -37.63 4.74
CA ALA A 55 -11.37 -37.44 5.37
C ALA A 55 -11.32 -36.20 6.29
N MET A 56 -11.95 -35.10 5.86
CA MET A 56 -11.98 -33.83 6.60
C MET A 56 -12.94 -33.86 7.81
N TRP A 57 -13.97 -34.71 7.77
CA TRP A 57 -15.04 -34.79 8.77
C TRP A 57 -14.55 -34.95 10.21
N GLY A 58 -13.50 -35.75 10.42
CA GLY A 58 -12.91 -35.97 11.75
C GLY A 58 -11.95 -34.88 12.22
N ARG A 59 -11.69 -33.86 11.39
CA ARG A 59 -10.65 -32.85 11.61
C ARG A 59 -11.19 -31.43 11.70
N GLU A 60 -11.79 -30.93 10.62
CA GLU A 60 -12.24 -29.54 10.48
C GLU A 60 -13.59 -29.50 9.73
N LEU A 61 -14.70 -29.44 10.48
CA LEU A 61 -16.05 -29.46 9.89
C LEU A 61 -16.33 -28.24 9.00
N ASN A 62 -15.68 -27.10 9.26
CA ASN A 62 -15.70 -25.94 8.37
C ASN A 62 -15.14 -26.28 6.98
N GLY A 63 -14.12 -27.15 6.87
CA GLY A 63 -13.62 -27.63 5.58
C GLY A 63 -14.60 -28.55 4.84
N VAL A 64 -15.42 -29.32 5.58
CA VAL A 64 -16.53 -30.08 4.97
C VAL A 64 -17.58 -29.12 4.41
N ALA A 65 -17.95 -28.09 5.18
CA ALA A 65 -18.87 -27.06 4.74
C ALA A 65 -18.34 -26.28 3.53
N ASP A 66 -17.05 -25.96 3.48
CA ASP A 66 -16.40 -25.30 2.34
C ASP A 66 -16.53 -26.14 1.06
N MET A 67 -16.27 -27.45 1.12
CA MET A 67 -16.45 -28.33 -0.04
C MET A 67 -17.92 -28.48 -0.46
N MET A 68 -18.84 -28.56 0.50
CA MET A 68 -20.28 -28.59 0.22
C MET A 68 -20.74 -27.28 -0.45
N ARG A 69 -20.21 -26.13 -0.01
CA ARG A 69 -20.53 -24.80 -0.54
C ARG A 69 -20.36 -24.75 -2.05
N TRP A 70 -19.20 -25.16 -2.55
CA TRP A 70 -18.91 -25.12 -3.97
C TRP A 70 -19.87 -26.00 -4.77
N GLU A 71 -20.12 -27.23 -4.33
CA GLU A 71 -21.02 -28.15 -5.04
C GLU A 71 -22.50 -27.75 -4.95
N ILE A 72 -22.93 -27.09 -3.86
CA ILE A 72 -24.28 -26.53 -3.73
C ILE A 72 -24.46 -25.36 -4.69
N LEU A 73 -23.54 -24.38 -4.65
CA LEU A 73 -23.58 -23.20 -5.50
C LEU A 73 -23.50 -23.57 -6.99
N TYR A 74 -22.67 -24.56 -7.36
CA TYR A 74 -22.61 -25.04 -8.73
C TYR A 74 -23.94 -25.66 -9.19
N ARG A 75 -24.65 -26.44 -8.36
CA ARG A 75 -25.92 -27.07 -8.77
C ARG A 75 -27.11 -26.11 -8.74
N HIS A 76 -27.13 -25.18 -7.79
CA HIS A 76 -28.33 -24.42 -7.46
C HIS A 76 -28.21 -22.92 -7.74
N GLY A 77 -26.99 -22.41 -7.92
CA GLY A 77 -26.70 -20.98 -7.88
C GLY A 77 -27.07 -20.38 -6.51
N GLY A 78 -27.22 -19.06 -6.47
CA GLY A 78 -27.70 -18.34 -5.29
C GLY A 78 -26.57 -17.77 -4.46
N VAL A 79 -26.87 -17.44 -3.20
CA VAL A 79 -25.93 -16.88 -2.23
C VAL A 79 -25.81 -17.84 -1.07
N LEU A 80 -24.57 -18.16 -0.69
CA LEU A 80 -24.27 -18.95 0.48
C LEU A 80 -23.51 -18.10 1.51
N VAL A 81 -24.02 -18.11 2.74
CA VAL A 81 -23.47 -17.36 3.87
C VAL A 81 -23.13 -18.30 5.03
N ASP A 82 -22.11 -17.96 5.81
CA ASP A 82 -21.71 -18.75 6.96
C ASP A 82 -22.79 -18.75 8.07
N ALA A 83 -22.97 -19.90 8.70
CA ALA A 83 -24.03 -20.12 9.69
C ALA A 83 -23.88 -19.25 10.95
N ASP A 84 -22.66 -18.84 11.28
CA ASP A 84 -22.29 -18.01 12.43
C ASP A 84 -22.25 -16.50 12.12
N SER A 85 -22.93 -16.07 11.05
CA SER A 85 -23.06 -14.65 10.71
C SER A 85 -24.45 -14.10 11.03
N ILE A 86 -24.49 -12.88 11.57
CA ILE A 86 -25.72 -12.16 11.91
C ILE A 86 -26.06 -11.20 10.77
N CYS A 87 -27.19 -11.41 10.09
CA CYS A 87 -27.72 -10.49 9.09
C CYS A 87 -28.33 -9.26 9.77
N VAL A 88 -27.88 -8.07 9.38
CA VAL A 88 -28.37 -6.79 9.94
C VAL A 88 -29.14 -5.94 8.94
N ARG A 89 -29.09 -6.29 7.65
CA ARG A 89 -29.93 -5.69 6.60
C ARG A 89 -30.11 -6.66 5.42
N PRO A 90 -31.19 -6.54 4.62
CA PRO A 90 -31.36 -7.31 3.39
C PRO A 90 -30.30 -6.97 2.34
N LEU A 91 -29.92 -7.95 1.51
CA LEU A 91 -29.02 -7.70 0.37
C LEU A 91 -29.71 -6.84 -0.68
N ASP A 92 -29.04 -5.77 -1.10
CA ASP A 92 -29.55 -4.89 -2.15
C ASP A 92 -29.48 -5.61 -3.51
N ASP A 93 -30.49 -5.44 -4.37
CA ASP A 93 -30.63 -6.19 -5.63
C ASP A 93 -29.43 -6.01 -6.58
N HIS A 94 -28.81 -4.83 -6.58
CA HIS A 94 -27.61 -4.55 -7.40
C HIS A 94 -26.42 -5.44 -7.05
N LEU A 95 -26.36 -6.01 -5.83
CA LEU A 95 -25.31 -6.94 -5.44
C LEU A 95 -25.36 -8.24 -6.25
N LEU A 96 -26.54 -8.60 -6.75
CA LEU A 96 -26.83 -9.83 -7.49
C LEU A 96 -26.73 -9.66 -9.01
N GLU A 97 -26.53 -8.43 -9.48
CA GLU A 97 -26.36 -8.06 -10.89
C GLU A 97 -24.94 -8.37 -11.40
N CYS A 98 -24.51 -9.61 -11.18
CA CYS A 98 -23.25 -10.16 -11.64
C CYS A 98 -23.36 -11.68 -11.89
N GLU A 99 -22.29 -12.29 -12.41
CA GLU A 99 -22.21 -13.75 -12.61
C GLU A 99 -21.80 -14.48 -11.31
N ALA A 100 -20.87 -13.89 -10.57
CA ALA A 100 -20.47 -14.31 -9.24
C ALA A 100 -20.00 -13.11 -8.40
N PHE A 101 -20.17 -13.19 -7.09
CA PHE A 101 -19.54 -12.29 -6.13
C PHE A 101 -18.95 -13.00 -4.93
N ALA A 102 -17.99 -12.33 -4.29
CA ALA A 102 -17.48 -12.61 -2.96
C ALA A 102 -17.20 -11.29 -2.22
N CYS A 103 -16.62 -11.35 -1.02
CA CYS A 103 -15.99 -10.18 -0.40
C CYS A 103 -14.55 -10.50 0.02
N TRP A 104 -13.76 -9.47 0.30
CA TRP A 104 -12.49 -9.66 0.99
C TRP A 104 -12.72 -10.20 2.41
N GLU A 105 -11.79 -11.02 2.92
CA GLU A 105 -11.81 -11.43 4.34
C GLU A 105 -11.50 -10.22 5.24
N SER A 106 -10.47 -9.47 4.85
CA SER A 106 -10.19 -8.13 5.35
C SER A 106 -9.10 -7.52 4.46
N GLU A 107 -9.39 -6.38 3.85
CA GLU A 107 -8.41 -5.62 3.06
C GLU A 107 -7.21 -5.16 3.91
N VAL A 108 -7.37 -5.14 5.24
CA VAL A 108 -6.36 -4.70 6.19
C VAL A 108 -5.68 -5.89 6.88
N ALA A 109 -6.43 -6.83 7.47
CA ALA A 109 -5.84 -7.94 8.21
C ALA A 109 -5.32 -9.07 7.30
N ARG A 110 -5.91 -9.23 6.11
CA ARG A 110 -5.65 -10.31 5.15
C ARG A 110 -5.70 -9.81 3.70
N PRO A 111 -4.82 -8.84 3.31
CA PRO A 111 -4.89 -8.22 1.99
C PRO A 111 -4.88 -9.27 0.86
N GLY A 112 -5.84 -9.15 -0.05
CA GLY A 112 -5.97 -10.04 -1.21
C GLY A 112 -6.50 -11.45 -0.92
N LEU A 113 -6.94 -11.75 0.30
CA LEU A 113 -7.60 -13.01 0.66
C LEU A 113 -9.12 -12.87 0.52
N ILE A 114 -9.73 -13.72 -0.32
CA ILE A 114 -11.17 -13.75 -0.55
C ILE A 114 -11.84 -14.57 0.55
N ALA A 115 -12.88 -14.01 1.17
CA ALA A 115 -13.69 -14.73 2.15
C ALA A 115 -14.52 -15.80 1.43
N ALA A 116 -14.33 -17.07 1.81
CA ALA A 116 -15.17 -18.16 1.31
C ALA A 116 -16.59 -18.13 1.92
N GLY A 117 -16.74 -17.50 3.09
CA GLY A 117 -17.97 -17.49 3.89
C GLY A 117 -19.12 -16.67 3.33
N TYR A 118 -18.88 -15.85 2.29
CA TYR A 118 -19.89 -15.04 1.63
C TYR A 118 -19.66 -15.09 0.12
N PHE A 119 -20.37 -15.98 -0.56
CA PHE A 119 -20.20 -16.20 -1.99
C PHE A 119 -21.54 -16.36 -2.68
N GLY A 120 -21.73 -15.69 -3.81
CA GLY A 120 -22.90 -15.86 -4.66
C GLY A 120 -22.52 -16.13 -6.11
N CYS A 121 -23.27 -16.96 -6.81
CA CYS A 121 -23.08 -17.16 -8.25
C CYS A 121 -24.32 -17.70 -8.96
N GLU A 122 -24.29 -17.65 -10.29
CA GLU A 122 -25.20 -18.42 -11.12
C GLU A 122 -24.96 -19.93 -10.98
N ALA A 123 -25.99 -20.74 -11.25
CA ALA A 123 -25.82 -22.18 -11.34
C ALA A 123 -24.88 -22.52 -12.51
N GLU A 124 -24.12 -23.60 -12.38
CA GLU A 124 -23.13 -24.08 -13.35
C GLU A 124 -22.00 -23.07 -13.64
N ASN A 125 -21.75 -22.14 -12.70
CA ASN A 125 -20.67 -21.17 -12.82
C ASN A 125 -19.32 -21.87 -13.08
N PRO A 126 -18.60 -21.51 -14.15
CA PRO A 126 -17.40 -22.23 -14.58
C PRO A 126 -16.24 -22.13 -13.59
N PHE A 127 -16.14 -21.02 -12.86
CA PHE A 127 -15.11 -20.81 -11.83
C PHE A 127 -15.35 -21.72 -10.62
N VAL A 128 -16.59 -21.77 -10.11
CA VAL A 128 -16.97 -22.69 -9.04
C VAL A 128 -16.81 -24.15 -9.48
N GLY A 129 -17.17 -24.47 -10.72
CA GLY A 129 -16.96 -25.80 -11.31
C GLY A 129 -15.48 -26.20 -11.36
N GLN A 130 -14.58 -25.24 -11.58
CA GLN A 130 -13.14 -25.49 -11.57
C GLN A 130 -12.62 -25.73 -10.14
N ILE A 131 -13.02 -24.92 -9.16
CA ILE A 131 -12.66 -25.13 -7.74
C ILE A 131 -13.02 -26.55 -7.28
N ILE A 132 -14.20 -27.05 -7.65
CA ILE A 132 -14.64 -28.43 -7.33
C ILE A 132 -13.66 -29.45 -7.91
N LYS A 133 -13.25 -29.29 -9.17
CA LYS A 133 -12.31 -30.19 -9.86
C LYS A 133 -10.92 -30.12 -9.26
N ASP A 134 -10.46 -28.93 -8.88
CA ASP A 134 -9.13 -28.75 -8.30
C ASP A 134 -9.03 -29.43 -6.95
N ILE A 135 -10.06 -29.29 -6.11
CA ILE A 135 -10.16 -30.02 -4.84
C ILE A 135 -10.20 -31.53 -5.11
N ALA A 136 -10.94 -31.99 -6.12
CA ALA A 136 -11.03 -33.42 -6.46
C ALA A 136 -9.72 -34.00 -6.98
N ALA A 137 -8.86 -33.17 -7.58
CA ALA A 137 -7.56 -33.56 -8.10
C ALA A 137 -6.47 -33.60 -7.01
N GLU A 138 -6.72 -33.05 -5.83
CA GLU A 138 -5.76 -33.08 -4.73
C GLU A 138 -5.54 -34.51 -4.25
N THR A 139 -4.29 -34.83 -3.92
CA THR A 139 -4.00 -36.14 -3.31
C THR A 139 -4.53 -36.20 -1.87
N SER A 140 -4.54 -35.08 -1.17
CA SER A 140 -5.05 -34.91 0.18
C SER A 140 -5.51 -33.48 0.39
N VAL A 141 -6.52 -33.30 1.24
CA VAL A 141 -6.98 -31.98 1.70
C VAL A 141 -6.77 -31.76 3.20
N VAL A 142 -6.27 -32.78 3.91
CA VAL A 142 -6.11 -32.81 5.37
C VAL A 142 -4.65 -32.70 5.82
N ASP A 143 -3.74 -32.51 4.87
CA ASP A 143 -2.31 -32.26 5.09
C ASP A 143 -2.03 -30.82 5.55
N ARG A 144 -2.95 -29.90 5.25
CA ARG A 144 -2.95 -28.49 5.67
C ARG A 144 -4.28 -28.11 6.32
N MET A 145 -4.38 -26.91 6.90
CA MET A 145 -5.62 -26.44 7.53
C MET A 145 -6.72 -26.23 6.48
N ALA A 146 -7.98 -26.40 6.86
CA ALA A 146 -9.12 -26.28 5.94
C ALA A 146 -9.15 -24.95 5.18
N TRP A 147 -8.83 -23.84 5.86
CA TRP A 147 -8.77 -22.52 5.23
C TRP A 147 -7.73 -22.42 4.10
N GLN A 148 -6.70 -23.28 4.13
CA GLN A 148 -5.64 -23.37 3.13
C GLN A 148 -5.97 -24.35 1.99
N SER A 149 -6.55 -25.51 2.30
CA SER A 149 -6.80 -26.56 1.30
C SER A 149 -8.08 -26.39 0.48
N VAL A 150 -9.16 -25.97 1.15
CA VAL A 150 -10.52 -25.99 0.58
C VAL A 150 -11.31 -24.69 0.84
N GLY A 151 -10.85 -23.83 1.75
CA GLY A 151 -11.49 -22.58 2.16
C GLY A 151 -10.93 -21.31 1.48
N PRO A 152 -10.80 -20.18 2.20
CA PRO A 152 -10.42 -18.86 1.65
C PRO A 152 -9.18 -18.85 0.73
N GLN A 153 -8.13 -19.58 1.08
CA GLN A 153 -6.93 -19.63 0.25
C GLN A 153 -7.19 -20.37 -1.07
N ARG A 154 -8.00 -21.45 -1.06
CA ARG A 154 -8.32 -22.21 -2.29
C ARG A 154 -9.05 -21.34 -3.31
N VAL A 155 -10.08 -20.62 -2.89
CA VAL A 155 -10.83 -19.73 -3.80
C VAL A 155 -9.95 -18.58 -4.28
N THR A 156 -9.07 -18.05 -3.41
CA THR A 156 -8.11 -17.00 -3.78
C THR A 156 -7.08 -17.49 -4.80
N ASP A 157 -6.51 -18.67 -4.58
CA ASP A 157 -5.54 -19.29 -5.48
C ASP A 157 -6.17 -19.60 -6.83
N ALA A 158 -7.39 -20.17 -6.84
CA ALA A 158 -8.13 -20.42 -8.08
C ALA A 158 -8.43 -19.10 -8.83
N TYR A 159 -8.86 -18.05 -8.12
CA TYR A 159 -9.16 -16.75 -8.72
C TYR A 159 -7.92 -16.18 -9.44
N ARG A 160 -6.76 -16.26 -8.80
CA ARG A 160 -5.48 -15.80 -9.35
C ARG A 160 -5.00 -16.68 -10.50
N ALA A 161 -4.99 -18.00 -10.30
CA ALA A 161 -4.47 -18.96 -11.28
C ALA A 161 -5.28 -18.96 -12.58
N TYR A 162 -6.60 -18.76 -12.51
CA TYR A 162 -7.47 -18.76 -13.68
C TYR A 162 -7.77 -17.37 -14.25
N GLY A 163 -7.33 -16.30 -13.58
CA GLY A 163 -7.59 -14.92 -14.02
C GLY A 163 -9.07 -14.63 -14.24
N TYR A 164 -9.94 -15.18 -13.37
CA TYR A 164 -11.38 -15.16 -13.61
C TYR A 164 -11.98 -13.76 -13.39
N ASN A 165 -12.17 -13.02 -14.48
CA ASN A 165 -12.56 -11.61 -14.46
C ASN A 165 -14.05 -11.32 -14.18
N ARG A 166 -14.88 -12.36 -14.00
CA ARG A 166 -16.33 -12.23 -13.74
C ARG A 166 -16.74 -12.42 -12.29
N LEU A 167 -15.78 -12.55 -11.38
CA LEU A 167 -16.00 -12.52 -9.94
C LEU A 167 -15.90 -11.07 -9.45
N ARG A 168 -17.01 -10.52 -8.97
CA ARG A 168 -17.00 -9.22 -8.28
C ARG A 168 -16.63 -9.41 -6.82
N ILE A 169 -15.63 -8.69 -6.33
CA ILE A 169 -15.20 -8.79 -4.93
C ILE A 169 -15.60 -7.50 -4.21
N TYR A 170 -16.53 -7.61 -3.27
CA TYR A 170 -17.02 -6.48 -2.46
C TYR A 170 -16.09 -6.19 -1.28
N PRO A 171 -16.17 -4.97 -0.71
CA PRO A 171 -15.43 -4.64 0.49
C PRO A 171 -15.73 -5.59 1.66
N SER A 172 -14.75 -5.88 2.52
CA SER A 172 -14.95 -6.81 3.65
C SER A 172 -16.02 -6.32 4.60
N HIS A 173 -16.12 -5.01 4.85
CA HIS A 173 -17.07 -4.43 5.80
C HIS A 173 -18.55 -4.68 5.45
N TYR A 174 -18.85 -5.06 4.19
CA TYR A 174 -20.21 -5.47 3.82
C TYR A 174 -20.67 -6.68 4.62
N PHE A 175 -19.78 -7.60 5.00
CA PHE A 175 -20.14 -8.83 5.71
C PHE A 175 -19.28 -9.11 6.96
N ILE A 176 -18.14 -8.45 7.06
CA ILE A 176 -17.11 -8.61 8.09
C ILE A 176 -16.66 -7.21 8.56
N PRO A 177 -17.57 -6.38 9.12
CA PRO A 177 -17.21 -5.07 9.67
C PRO A 177 -16.34 -5.19 10.92
N GLU A 178 -16.35 -6.34 11.61
CA GLU A 178 -15.41 -6.68 12.68
C GLU A 178 -14.70 -7.98 12.32
N HIS A 179 -13.39 -7.90 12.07
CA HIS A 179 -12.55 -9.05 11.82
C HIS A 179 -12.11 -9.68 13.16
N PHE A 180 -11.87 -11.00 13.21
CA PHE A 180 -11.49 -11.68 14.45
C PHE A 180 -10.17 -11.18 15.06
N THR A 181 -9.35 -10.47 14.29
CA THR A 181 -8.12 -9.81 14.76
C THR A 181 -8.38 -8.51 15.53
N GLY A 182 -9.64 -8.05 15.60
CA GLY A 182 -10.05 -6.82 16.29
C GLY A 182 -10.09 -5.58 15.37
N ILE A 183 -9.81 -5.73 14.07
CA ILE A 183 -10.02 -4.64 13.10
C ILE A 183 -11.52 -4.41 12.95
N THR A 184 -11.92 -3.15 13.08
CA THR A 184 -13.31 -2.71 12.97
C THR A 184 -13.44 -1.66 11.89
N TYR A 185 -14.54 -1.72 11.15
CA TYR A 185 -14.97 -0.70 10.21
C TYR A 185 -15.80 0.34 10.96
N ASP A 186 -15.43 1.62 10.83
CA ASP A 186 -16.07 2.77 11.46
C ASP A 186 -16.64 3.79 10.46
N GLY A 187 -16.66 3.44 9.16
CA GLY A 187 -17.23 4.27 8.10
C GLY A 187 -18.76 4.19 7.99
N GLY A 188 -19.31 4.96 7.05
CA GLY A 188 -20.75 5.12 6.85
C GLY A 188 -21.40 4.20 5.81
N ASP A 189 -20.63 3.33 5.17
CA ASP A 189 -21.10 2.46 4.09
C ASP A 189 -21.98 1.30 4.61
N PRO A 190 -22.77 0.66 3.73
CA PRO A 190 -23.60 -0.49 4.08
C PRO A 190 -22.85 -1.64 4.75
N VAL A 191 -23.37 -2.08 5.90
CA VAL A 191 -23.02 -3.34 6.56
C VAL A 191 -24.22 -4.28 6.47
N TYR A 192 -24.03 -5.47 5.91
CA TYR A 192 -25.05 -6.50 5.73
C TYR A 192 -25.02 -7.62 6.75
N ALA A 193 -23.83 -7.93 7.26
CA ALA A 193 -23.69 -8.94 8.28
C ALA A 193 -22.55 -8.65 9.25
N HIS A 194 -22.60 -9.30 10.42
CA HIS A 194 -21.49 -9.41 11.35
C HIS A 194 -21.08 -10.88 11.46
N GLN A 195 -19.82 -11.19 11.16
CA GLN A 195 -19.25 -12.52 11.33
C GLN A 195 -18.85 -12.77 12.80
N LEU A 196 -19.28 -13.88 13.40
CA LEU A 196 -18.95 -14.22 14.80
C LEU A 196 -17.71 -15.12 14.93
N TRP A 197 -17.21 -15.70 13.82
CA TRP A 197 -15.96 -16.46 13.78
C TRP A 197 -15.95 -17.66 14.72
N GLY A 198 -17.02 -18.43 14.76
CA GLY A 198 -17.26 -19.55 15.67
C GLY A 198 -16.18 -20.64 15.61
N SER A 199 -15.65 -20.95 14.43
CA SER A 199 -14.53 -21.89 14.27
C SER A 199 -13.23 -21.29 14.80
N THR A 200 -12.88 -20.08 14.36
CA THR A 200 -11.64 -19.38 14.73
C THR A 200 -11.56 -19.06 16.22
N ARG A 201 -12.67 -18.64 16.83
CA ARG A 201 -12.77 -18.29 18.26
C ARG A 201 -13.14 -19.49 19.14
N SER A 202 -13.32 -20.68 18.57
CA SER A 202 -13.81 -21.89 19.29
C SER A 202 -15.08 -21.60 20.10
N ALA A 203 -16.04 -20.89 19.50
CA ALA A 203 -17.19 -20.30 20.20
C ALA A 203 -18.54 -21.01 19.93
N TYR A 204 -18.56 -22.09 19.15
CA TYR A 204 -19.81 -22.81 18.82
C TYR A 204 -20.53 -23.40 20.04
N ASP A 205 -19.84 -23.60 21.17
CA ASP A 205 -20.45 -24.03 22.42
C ASP A 205 -21.36 -22.97 23.07
N VAL A 206 -21.22 -21.70 22.68
CA VAL A 206 -21.92 -20.58 23.31
C VAL A 206 -22.73 -19.71 22.33
N ILE A 207 -22.33 -19.62 21.06
CA ILE A 207 -22.99 -18.74 20.06
C ILE A 207 -24.51 -18.97 20.00
N HIS A 208 -24.94 -20.23 20.00
CA HIS A 208 -26.36 -20.61 19.89
C HIS A 208 -27.20 -20.30 21.14
N GLN A 209 -26.57 -19.95 22.26
CA GLN A 209 -27.23 -19.70 23.55
C GLN A 209 -27.57 -18.21 23.75
N HIS A 210 -27.02 -17.32 22.92
CA HIS A 210 -27.25 -15.88 23.03
C HIS A 210 -28.55 -15.45 22.33
N SER A 211 -29.39 -14.69 23.03
CA SER A 211 -30.55 -14.02 22.42
C SER A 211 -30.08 -12.82 21.60
N LEU A 212 -30.32 -12.86 20.29
CA LEU A 212 -30.15 -11.72 19.38
C LEU A 212 -31.46 -10.93 19.38
N VAL A 213 -31.52 -9.79 20.06
CA VAL A 213 -32.72 -8.93 20.05
C VAL A 213 -32.71 -8.11 18.75
N PRO A 214 -33.81 -8.08 17.96
CA PRO A 214 -33.88 -7.24 16.77
C PRO A 214 -33.96 -5.77 17.20
N ALA A 215 -33.00 -4.94 16.82
CA ALA A 215 -33.00 -3.53 17.16
C ALA A 215 -33.98 -2.73 16.27
N GLY A 216 -35.00 -2.15 16.90
CA GLY A 216 -35.86 -1.12 16.32
C GLY A 216 -36.16 -0.02 17.34
N ALA A 217 -35.59 1.18 17.11
CA ALA A 217 -35.88 2.51 17.69
C ALA A 217 -35.57 2.78 19.20
N PRO A 218 -35.26 4.06 19.58
CA PRO A 218 -34.33 4.40 20.66
C PRO A 218 -35.00 4.85 21.98
N ALA A 219 -34.32 4.64 23.12
CA ALA A 219 -34.56 5.40 24.36
C ALA A 219 -33.34 5.38 25.30
N ALA A 220 -33.17 6.51 26.02
CA ALA A 220 -32.03 7.00 26.78
C ALA A 220 -31.79 6.30 28.16
N PRO A 221 -30.70 6.62 28.88
CA PRO A 221 -29.88 5.68 29.67
C PRO A 221 -30.34 5.44 31.11
N SER A 222 -29.93 4.30 31.68
CA SER A 222 -29.78 4.14 33.13
C SER A 222 -28.45 3.43 33.46
N ALA A 223 -27.84 3.86 34.57
CA ALA A 223 -26.40 3.83 34.85
C ALA A 223 -25.80 2.45 35.23
N PRO A 224 -24.46 2.27 35.09
CA PRO A 224 -23.78 0.97 35.22
C PRO A 224 -23.11 0.73 36.59
N ALA A 225 -22.81 -0.53 36.88
CA ALA A 225 -21.75 -0.97 37.79
C ALA A 225 -20.82 -1.95 37.04
N THR A 226 -19.79 -1.44 36.36
CA THR A 226 -18.35 -1.41 36.72
C THR A 226 -17.57 -2.74 36.63
N HIS A 227 -17.02 -3.01 35.43
CA HIS A 227 -15.66 -3.53 35.19
C HIS A 227 -15.09 -2.72 34.00
N PRO A 228 -13.76 -2.49 33.90
CA PRO A 228 -13.19 -1.37 33.17
C PRO A 228 -13.43 -1.49 31.67
N VAL A 229 -14.40 -0.70 31.23
CA VAL A 229 -14.69 -0.32 29.85
C VAL A 229 -13.45 0.33 29.26
N ALA A 230 -12.98 -0.12 28.09
CA ALA A 230 -12.10 0.69 27.25
C ALA A 230 -12.79 2.05 27.09
N GLN A 231 -12.14 3.12 27.56
CA GLN A 231 -12.76 4.44 27.59
C GLN A 231 -13.33 4.75 26.21
N PRO A 232 -14.59 5.25 26.11
CA PRO A 232 -15.05 5.81 24.86
C PRO A 232 -14.03 6.87 24.43
N VAL A 233 -13.63 6.83 23.16
CA VAL A 233 -12.80 7.90 22.55
C VAL A 233 -13.49 9.21 22.93
N PRO A 234 -12.80 10.12 23.65
CA PRO A 234 -13.38 11.41 23.97
C PRO A 234 -13.88 12.05 22.66
N PRO A 235 -14.98 12.82 22.67
CA PRO A 235 -15.26 13.68 21.51
C PRO A 235 -13.96 14.42 21.20
N ALA A 236 -13.55 14.41 19.92
CA ALA A 236 -12.25 14.92 19.49
C ALA A 236 -12.00 16.24 20.21
N ALA A 237 -11.05 16.24 21.15
CA ALA A 237 -10.52 17.50 21.65
C ALA A 237 -10.07 18.26 20.40
N GLU A 238 -10.30 19.58 20.37
CA GLU A 238 -9.70 20.43 19.33
C GLU A 238 -8.23 20.00 19.20
N GLN A 239 -7.87 19.47 18.03
CA GLN A 239 -6.52 18.98 17.80
C GLN A 239 -5.58 20.14 18.06
N ASP A 240 -4.51 19.86 18.81
CA ASP A 240 -3.46 20.85 19.05
C ASP A 240 -3.03 21.42 17.69
N PRO A 241 -3.15 22.74 17.46
CA PRO A 241 -2.86 23.33 16.15
C PRO A 241 -1.45 23.01 15.65
N GLU A 242 -0.48 22.81 16.55
CA GLU A 242 0.88 22.41 16.19
C GLU A 242 0.94 20.95 15.67
N LEU A 243 0.11 20.06 16.23
CA LEU A 243 -0.03 18.69 15.74
C LEU A 243 -0.80 18.61 14.42
N ALA A 244 -1.85 19.43 14.30
CA ALA A 244 -2.64 19.53 13.06
C ALA A 244 -1.80 20.04 11.88
N GLN A 245 -0.82 20.92 12.12
CA GLN A 245 0.14 21.39 11.11
C GLN A 245 1.31 20.41 10.87
N GLY A 246 1.45 19.38 11.72
CA GLY A 246 2.52 18.39 11.69
C GLY A 246 3.71 18.77 12.58
N LEU A 247 4.04 17.88 13.51
CA LEU A 247 5.22 17.95 14.36
C LEU A 247 6.00 16.65 14.25
N PHE A 248 7.20 16.71 13.69
CA PHE A 248 8.06 15.56 13.45
C PHE A 248 9.28 15.57 14.37
N HIS A 249 9.63 14.39 14.88
CA HIS A 249 10.75 14.18 15.79
C HIS A 249 11.68 13.09 15.26
N ARG A 250 12.98 13.31 15.43
CA ARG A 250 14.01 12.26 15.37
C ARG A 250 14.96 12.40 16.56
N VAL A 251 15.55 11.30 17.01
CA VAL A 251 16.50 11.29 18.13
C VAL A 251 17.85 10.79 17.65
N TRP A 252 18.92 11.53 17.97
CA TRP A 252 20.29 11.14 17.67
C TRP A 252 21.23 11.50 18.82
N PHE A 253 21.58 10.49 19.62
CA PHE A 253 22.49 10.63 20.76
C PHE A 253 23.87 10.04 20.47
N GLY A 254 24.87 10.58 21.14
CA GLY A 254 26.28 10.24 21.02
C GLY A 254 27.07 11.23 20.18
N ASP A 255 28.39 11.04 20.15
CA ASP A 255 29.33 12.01 19.56
C ASP A 255 29.48 11.87 18.03
N LYS A 256 28.87 10.85 17.42
CA LYS A 256 28.97 10.61 15.98
C LYS A 256 28.05 11.59 15.23
N PRO A 257 28.51 12.16 14.10
CA PRO A 257 27.62 12.94 13.25
C PRO A 257 26.51 12.07 12.67
N ILE A 258 25.35 12.68 12.39
CA ILE A 258 24.27 12.02 11.65
C ILE A 258 24.80 11.72 10.23
N PRO A 259 24.69 10.47 9.74
CA PRO A 259 25.09 10.12 8.39
C PRO A 259 24.42 11.01 7.32
N PRO A 260 25.15 11.43 6.27
CA PRO A 260 24.61 12.33 5.25
C PRO A 260 23.31 11.84 4.58
N HIS A 261 23.14 10.53 4.40
CA HIS A 261 21.92 9.98 3.81
C HIS A 261 20.70 10.06 4.76
N TYR A 262 20.90 9.97 6.08
CA TYR A 262 19.82 10.21 7.06
C TYR A 262 19.45 11.70 7.11
N GLU A 263 20.43 12.60 6.94
CA GLU A 263 20.13 14.03 6.76
C GLU A 263 19.37 14.29 5.46
N ALA A 264 19.69 13.58 4.38
CA ALA A 264 18.95 13.66 3.12
C ALA A 264 17.49 13.22 3.30
N TYR A 265 17.23 12.11 4.00
CA TYR A 265 15.85 11.67 4.31
C TYR A 265 15.10 12.68 5.17
N TRP A 266 15.78 13.31 6.15
CA TRP A 266 15.16 14.34 6.96
C TRP A 266 14.82 15.61 6.16
N ALA A 267 15.69 16.02 5.25
CA ALA A 267 15.41 17.10 4.30
C ALA A 267 14.27 16.72 3.33
N ALA A 268 14.19 15.45 2.93
CA ALA A 268 13.11 14.93 2.10
C ALA A 268 11.75 14.97 2.84
N TRP A 269 11.69 14.56 4.11
CA TRP A 269 10.47 14.72 4.92
C TRP A 269 10.08 16.19 5.08
N GLN A 270 11.05 17.08 5.22
CA GLN A 270 10.79 18.51 5.27
C GLN A 270 10.19 19.03 3.96
N ARG A 271 10.67 18.57 2.80
CA ARG A 271 10.07 18.87 1.48
C ARG A 271 8.68 18.26 1.34
N GLN A 272 8.47 17.05 1.88
CA GLN A 272 7.16 16.40 1.88
C GLN A 272 6.12 17.20 2.67
N PHE A 273 6.51 17.69 3.84
CA PHE A 273 5.67 18.50 4.72
C PHE A 273 6.29 19.89 4.95
N PRO A 274 6.13 20.80 3.97
CA PRO A 274 6.79 22.09 4.01
C PRO A 274 6.35 22.93 5.22
N ASP A 275 5.07 22.82 5.61
CA ASP A 275 4.43 23.54 6.74
C ASP A 275 4.69 22.92 8.12
N ALA A 276 5.14 21.68 8.19
CA ALA A 276 5.37 21.00 9.45
C ALA A 276 6.65 21.47 10.16
N ARG A 277 6.66 21.32 11.48
CA ARG A 277 7.82 21.55 12.34
C ARG A 277 8.64 20.26 12.48
N PHE A 278 9.95 20.37 12.37
CA PHE A 278 10.88 19.24 12.49
C PHE A 278 11.88 19.49 13.62
N VAL A 279 12.03 18.53 14.53
CA VAL A 279 12.92 18.63 15.69
C VAL A 279 13.88 17.44 15.73
N THR A 280 15.19 17.74 15.77
CA THR A 280 16.23 16.75 16.05
C THR A 280 16.60 16.87 17.52
N TRP A 281 16.46 15.79 18.27
CA TRP A 281 16.84 15.72 19.68
C TRP A 281 18.23 15.11 19.82
N THR A 282 19.12 15.82 20.51
CA THR A 282 20.53 15.45 20.71
C THR A 282 20.92 15.46 22.18
N ASP A 283 22.15 15.07 22.54
CA ASP A 283 22.62 15.14 23.93
C ASP A 283 22.51 16.56 24.54
N ALA A 284 22.56 17.61 23.70
CA ALA A 284 22.37 18.99 24.13
C ALA A 284 20.94 19.26 24.66
N ASP A 285 19.97 18.45 24.26
CA ASP A 285 18.55 18.60 24.62
C ASP A 285 18.17 17.76 25.84
N LEU A 286 19.05 16.87 26.34
CA LEU A 286 18.80 16.04 27.53
C LEU A 286 18.34 16.84 28.76
N PRO A 287 18.85 18.06 29.06
CA PRO A 287 18.35 18.86 30.17
C PRO A 287 16.86 19.19 30.06
N THR A 288 16.31 19.18 28.84
CA THR A 288 14.88 19.42 28.60
C THR A 288 14.03 18.19 28.91
N LEU A 289 14.57 16.95 28.86
CA LEU A 289 13.87 15.68 29.09
C LEU A 289 13.74 15.36 30.59
N THR A 290 13.03 16.22 31.31
CA THR A 290 12.97 16.23 32.78
C THR A 290 12.43 14.94 33.43
N LEU A 291 11.64 14.13 32.73
CA LEU A 291 11.07 12.89 33.31
C LEU A 291 12.06 11.73 33.25
N SER A 292 12.82 11.64 32.15
CA SER A 292 13.60 10.45 31.80
C SER A 292 15.11 10.68 31.84
N ARG A 293 15.58 11.94 31.87
CA ARG A 293 17.01 12.31 31.87
C ARG A 293 17.84 11.49 32.84
N ALA A 294 17.43 11.43 34.11
CA ALA A 294 18.19 10.74 35.14
C ALA A 294 18.38 9.25 34.81
N LYS A 295 17.39 8.61 34.18
CA LYS A 295 17.50 7.22 33.71
C LYS A 295 18.37 7.12 32.45
N ILE A 296 18.18 8.01 31.48
CA ILE A 296 18.98 8.06 30.24
C ILE A 296 20.48 8.17 30.56
N GLU A 297 20.85 9.01 31.52
CA GLU A 297 22.25 9.22 31.95
C GLU A 297 22.88 7.97 32.62
N THR A 298 22.08 6.99 33.05
CA THR A 298 22.59 5.72 33.61
C THR A 298 22.82 4.63 32.56
N VAL A 299 22.30 4.80 31.34
CA VAL A 299 22.32 3.76 30.30
C VAL A 299 23.46 4.03 29.33
N SER A 300 24.28 3.01 29.03
CA SER A 300 25.41 3.15 28.11
C SER A 300 25.05 2.88 26.64
N VAL A 301 24.03 2.06 26.39
CA VAL A 301 23.57 1.68 25.04
C VAL A 301 22.74 2.80 24.40
N LEU A 302 23.28 3.44 23.34
CA LEU A 302 22.66 4.58 22.66
C LEU A 302 21.23 4.33 22.13
N PRO A 303 20.91 3.19 21.49
CA PRO A 303 19.53 2.89 21.09
C PRO A 303 18.54 2.90 22.27
N MET A 304 18.91 2.37 23.43
CA MET A 304 18.05 2.39 24.61
C MET A 304 17.82 3.82 25.11
N ARG A 305 18.85 4.68 25.08
CA ARG A 305 18.72 6.09 25.41
C ARG A 305 17.72 6.78 24.46
N ALA A 306 17.78 6.46 23.16
CA ALA A 306 16.87 6.98 22.16
C ALA A 306 15.42 6.50 22.38
N ASP A 307 15.20 5.23 22.71
CA ASP A 307 13.88 4.68 23.03
C ASP A 307 13.23 5.43 24.20
N ILE A 308 13.99 5.60 25.29
CA ILE A 308 13.51 6.29 26.49
C ILE A 308 13.15 7.75 26.17
N ALA A 309 14.02 8.46 25.43
CA ALA A 309 13.75 9.83 25.02
C ALA A 309 12.52 9.93 24.12
N ARG A 310 12.36 9.01 23.14
CA ARG A 310 11.20 8.94 22.24
C ARG A 310 9.89 8.91 23.01
N TYR A 311 9.81 8.10 24.07
CA TYR A 311 8.60 8.01 24.89
C TYR A 311 8.31 9.32 25.64
N GLU A 312 9.31 9.98 26.22
CA GLU A 312 9.08 11.30 26.85
C GLU A 312 8.70 12.37 25.84
N ILE A 313 9.35 12.39 24.68
CA ILE A 313 9.07 13.35 23.61
C ILE A 313 7.60 13.22 23.16
N LEU A 314 7.17 12.01 22.81
CA LEU A 314 5.79 11.75 22.40
C LEU A 314 4.78 12.03 23.53
N TYR A 315 5.12 11.70 24.79
CA TYR A 315 4.28 12.04 25.93
C TYR A 315 4.07 13.56 26.06
N ARG A 316 5.13 14.36 25.95
CA ARG A 316 5.09 15.79 26.25
C ARG A 316 4.68 16.67 25.09
N PHE A 317 5.01 16.26 23.88
CA PHE A 317 4.82 17.06 22.67
C PHE A 317 3.80 16.43 21.72
N GLY A 318 3.54 15.12 21.81
CA GLY A 318 2.80 14.40 20.77
C GLY A 318 3.63 14.30 19.49
N GLY A 319 2.96 14.28 18.34
CA GLY A 319 3.61 14.36 17.03
C GLY A 319 3.96 13.00 16.46
N ILE A 320 4.81 13.01 15.44
CA ILE A 320 5.28 11.84 14.70
C ILE A 320 6.76 11.67 14.99
N CYS A 321 7.14 10.58 15.66
CA CYS A 321 8.53 10.21 15.80
C CYS A 321 8.92 9.20 14.72
N LEU A 322 10.05 9.47 14.06
CA LEU A 322 10.63 8.63 13.01
C LEU A 322 12.05 8.23 13.41
N ASP A 323 12.44 7.00 13.06
CA ASP A 323 13.86 6.64 13.03
C ASP A 323 14.59 7.42 11.92
N CYS A 324 15.88 7.65 12.13
CA CYS A 324 16.69 8.51 11.24
C CYS A 324 16.88 7.90 9.84
N ASP A 325 16.69 6.59 9.71
CA ASP A 325 16.84 5.80 8.48
C ASP A 325 15.48 5.48 7.82
N VAL A 326 14.45 6.29 8.06
CA VAL A 326 13.17 6.21 7.33
C VAL A 326 13.13 7.22 6.19
N MET A 327 13.13 6.74 4.95
CA MET A 327 12.97 7.54 3.73
C MET A 327 11.48 7.83 3.47
N PRO A 328 11.07 9.07 3.15
CA PRO A 328 9.69 9.36 2.76
C PRO A 328 9.32 8.79 1.38
N TYR A 329 8.05 8.41 1.20
CA TYR A 329 7.54 7.96 -0.08
C TYR A 329 6.18 8.61 -0.41
N GLN A 330 5.04 8.07 0.03
CA GLN A 330 3.72 8.68 -0.18
C GLN A 330 3.39 9.80 0.82
N HIS A 331 2.50 10.72 0.42
CA HIS A 331 1.98 11.78 1.29
C HIS A 331 0.86 11.27 2.20
N PHE A 332 0.72 11.85 3.38
CA PHE A 332 -0.38 11.55 4.32
C PHE A 332 -0.76 12.80 5.11
N ASP A 333 -1.88 12.76 5.84
CA ASP A 333 -2.29 13.85 6.74
C ASP A 333 -1.68 13.67 8.15
N PRO A 334 -0.78 14.56 8.61
CA PRO A 334 -0.22 14.49 9.96
C PRO A 334 -1.27 14.59 11.07
N ALA A 335 -2.37 15.32 10.83
CA ALA A 335 -3.46 15.45 11.80
C ALA A 335 -4.14 14.11 12.03
N GLU A 336 -4.43 13.37 10.96
CA GLU A 336 -4.99 12.02 11.05
C GLU A 336 -4.03 11.02 11.70
N MET A 337 -2.72 11.14 11.46
CA MET A 337 -1.71 10.27 12.06
C MET A 337 -1.53 10.50 13.57
N THR A 338 -1.86 11.70 14.06
CA THR A 338 -1.69 12.09 15.48
C THR A 338 -3.00 12.20 16.25
N ARG A 339 -4.14 11.99 15.59
CA ARG A 339 -5.48 11.99 16.21
C ARG A 339 -5.62 10.92 17.29
N LEU A 340 -5.09 9.73 17.04
CA LEU A 340 -4.97 8.61 17.97
C LEU A 340 -3.50 8.17 18.01
N LEU A 341 -3.16 7.31 18.97
CA LEU A 341 -1.89 6.59 18.89
C LEU A 341 -1.90 5.73 17.63
N THR A 342 -1.04 6.06 16.67
CA THR A 342 -0.90 5.38 15.37
C THR A 342 0.47 4.72 15.29
N VAL A 343 0.49 3.43 14.98
CA VAL A 343 1.71 2.63 14.89
C VAL A 343 1.75 1.87 13.57
N CYS A 344 2.94 1.47 13.15
CA CYS A 344 3.16 0.53 12.07
C CYS A 344 4.07 -0.57 12.61
N ASN A 345 3.88 -1.81 12.16
CA ASN A 345 4.68 -2.95 12.61
C ASN A 345 5.17 -3.77 11.43
N GLU A 346 6.34 -4.37 11.59
CA GLU A 346 7.00 -5.23 10.60
C GLU A 346 6.17 -6.47 10.22
N ASP A 347 5.26 -6.89 11.09
CA ASP A 347 4.40 -8.04 10.87
C ASP A 347 3.05 -7.90 11.58
N ALA A 348 2.24 -8.96 11.52
CA ALA A 348 0.94 -9.04 12.19
C ALA A 348 1.03 -9.27 13.71
N SER A 349 2.23 -9.31 14.31
CA SER A 349 2.40 -9.54 15.74
C SER A 349 1.76 -8.44 16.57
N THR A 350 1.14 -8.86 17.68
CA THR A 350 0.64 -7.93 18.71
C THR A 350 1.52 -7.95 19.96
N ASP A 351 2.34 -8.99 20.15
CA ASP A 351 3.32 -9.10 21.25
C ASP A 351 4.50 -8.13 21.08
N TYR A 352 4.79 -7.79 19.85
CA TYR A 352 5.87 -6.91 19.41
C TYR A 352 5.27 -5.78 18.58
N CYS A 353 5.82 -4.58 18.70
CA CYS A 353 5.51 -3.50 17.79
C CYS A 353 6.74 -2.65 17.55
N SER A 354 7.18 -2.56 16.29
CA SER A 354 8.27 -1.69 15.86
C SER A 354 8.03 -0.25 16.32
N ILE A 355 9.13 0.45 16.62
CA ILE A 355 9.10 1.83 17.15
C ILE A 355 9.79 2.84 16.21
N GLY A 356 10.05 2.43 14.97
CA GLY A 356 10.65 3.28 13.94
C GLY A 356 9.67 4.31 13.34
N PHE A 357 8.37 4.08 13.50
CA PHE A 357 7.32 5.07 13.28
C PHE A 357 6.31 5.03 14.43
N ILE A 358 6.05 6.18 15.06
CA ILE A 358 4.95 6.35 16.01
C ILE A 358 4.34 7.74 15.83
N GLY A 359 3.05 7.81 15.49
CA GLY A 359 2.24 9.02 15.57
C GLY A 359 1.42 9.02 16.85
N ALA A 360 1.36 10.12 17.60
CA ALA A 360 0.57 10.15 18.82
C ALA A 360 0.02 11.53 19.19
N PRO A 361 -1.14 11.58 19.87
CA PRO A 361 -1.58 12.78 20.53
C PRO A 361 -0.69 13.06 21.75
N LYS A 362 -0.54 14.34 22.05
CA LYS A 362 0.16 14.80 23.25
C LYS A 362 -0.51 14.27 24.52
N GLY A 363 0.30 13.79 25.47
CA GLY A 363 -0.16 13.33 26.77
C GLY A 363 -0.69 11.89 26.80
N HIS A 364 -0.52 11.11 25.74
CA HIS A 364 -1.05 9.74 25.69
C HIS A 364 -0.51 8.87 26.86
N PRO A 365 -1.38 8.20 27.64
CA PRO A 365 -1.02 7.57 28.92
C PRO A 365 -0.01 6.43 28.79
N LEU A 366 -0.05 5.68 27.68
CA LEU A 366 0.93 4.61 27.39
C LEU A 366 2.38 5.04 27.62
N PHE A 367 2.77 6.22 27.14
CA PHE A 367 4.16 6.66 27.23
C PHE A 367 4.54 6.95 28.68
N ARG A 368 3.61 7.47 29.47
CA ARG A 368 3.84 7.69 30.90
C ARG A 368 4.04 6.38 31.63
N GLU A 369 3.19 5.38 31.36
CA GLU A 369 3.30 4.04 31.94
C GLU A 369 4.63 3.35 31.57
N LEU A 370 5.05 3.46 30.31
CA LEU A 370 6.34 2.94 29.84
C LEU A 370 7.50 3.62 30.58
N LEU A 371 7.49 4.94 30.68
CA LEU A 371 8.54 5.70 31.37
C LEU A 371 8.61 5.33 32.86
N ASP A 372 7.48 5.29 33.56
CA ASP A 372 7.43 4.94 34.97
C ASP A 372 7.96 3.50 35.19
N HIS A 373 7.61 2.56 34.30
CA HIS A 373 8.13 1.20 34.34
C HIS A 373 9.66 1.15 34.11
N ILE A 374 10.16 1.82 33.07
CA ILE A 374 11.59 1.83 32.73
C ILE A 374 12.41 2.48 33.84
N ILE A 375 11.94 3.59 34.42
CA ILE A 375 12.61 4.30 35.51
C ILE A 375 12.73 3.39 36.74
N ALA A 376 11.67 2.64 37.06
CA ALA A 376 11.63 1.74 38.21
C ALA A 376 12.38 0.41 38.01
N SER A 377 12.79 0.07 36.79
CA SER A 377 13.36 -1.24 36.46
C SER A 377 14.88 -1.21 36.31
N ASP A 378 15.54 -2.31 36.67
CA ASP A 378 16.94 -2.56 36.27
C ASP A 378 16.97 -3.04 34.81
N LEU A 379 17.66 -2.30 33.94
CA LEU A 379 17.65 -2.56 32.50
C LEU A 379 18.76 -3.54 32.12
N ASP A 380 18.39 -4.58 31.38
CA ASP A 380 19.35 -5.47 30.72
C ASP A 380 19.80 -4.83 29.40
N GLU A 381 20.95 -4.15 29.44
CA GLU A 381 21.56 -3.47 28.28
C GLU A 381 21.98 -4.42 27.15
N THR A 382 22.00 -5.74 27.37
CA THR A 382 22.24 -6.73 26.31
C THR A 382 21.00 -7.05 25.48
N ARG A 383 19.81 -6.64 25.96
CA ARG A 383 18.50 -6.93 25.36
C ARG A 383 17.70 -5.67 25.08
N THR A 384 18.27 -4.74 24.30
CA THR A 384 17.63 -3.47 23.89
C THR A 384 16.18 -3.62 23.44
N ASN A 385 15.92 -4.57 22.54
CA ASN A 385 14.58 -4.82 21.99
C ASN A 385 13.52 -5.21 23.04
N VAL A 386 13.93 -5.66 24.22
CA VAL A 386 13.05 -6.14 25.31
C VAL A 386 13.03 -5.19 26.50
N SER A 387 14.16 -4.57 26.84
CA SER A 387 14.26 -3.72 28.03
C SER A 387 13.71 -2.30 27.79
N THR A 388 13.78 -1.79 26.56
CA THR A 388 13.26 -0.45 26.20
C THR A 388 12.55 -0.43 24.85
N GLY A 389 12.86 -1.38 23.98
CA GLY A 389 12.46 -1.38 22.58
C GLY A 389 11.10 -2.04 22.27
N PRO A 390 10.94 -2.54 21.03
CA PRO A 390 9.65 -3.00 20.48
C PRO A 390 8.86 -4.05 21.27
N TRP A 391 9.50 -4.98 21.97
CA TRP A 391 8.78 -5.97 22.79
C TRP A 391 8.16 -5.34 24.03
N LEU A 392 8.88 -4.41 24.68
CA LEU A 392 8.32 -3.66 25.80
C LEU A 392 7.17 -2.77 25.32
N PHE A 393 7.40 -2.03 24.24
CA PHE A 393 6.39 -1.17 23.66
C PHE A 393 5.13 -1.96 23.29
N GLY A 394 5.26 -3.09 22.59
CA GLY A 394 4.15 -3.99 22.25
C GLY A 394 3.37 -4.48 23.47
N ALA A 395 4.06 -4.88 24.55
CA ALA A 395 3.40 -5.35 25.77
C ALA A 395 2.53 -4.29 26.45
N PHE A 396 2.92 -3.01 26.40
CA PHE A 396 2.11 -1.90 26.91
C PHE A 396 1.05 -1.49 25.89
N LEU A 397 1.37 -1.45 24.60
CA LEU A 397 0.48 -1.07 23.50
C LEU A 397 -0.83 -1.85 23.51
N LYS A 398 -0.80 -3.14 23.82
CA LYS A 398 -2.00 -4.00 23.94
C LYS A 398 -3.07 -3.49 24.92
N ARG A 399 -2.69 -2.65 25.88
CA ARG A 399 -3.59 -2.12 26.92
C ARG A 399 -4.25 -0.80 26.52
N HIS A 400 -3.88 -0.25 25.36
CA HIS A 400 -4.29 1.07 24.91
C HIS A 400 -4.92 0.99 23.52
N THR A 401 -5.95 1.80 23.29
CA THR A 401 -6.55 1.96 21.96
C THR A 401 -5.55 2.61 21.03
N HIS A 402 -5.35 2.02 19.84
CA HIS A 402 -4.42 2.52 18.84
C HIS A 402 -4.90 2.16 17.44
N ARG A 403 -4.49 2.96 16.45
CA ARG A 403 -4.60 2.67 15.03
C ARG A 403 -3.34 1.93 14.58
N ARG A 404 -3.49 0.81 13.88
CA ARG A 404 -2.38 0.10 13.25
C ARG A 404 -2.45 0.28 11.75
N LEU A 405 -1.38 0.81 11.16
CA LEU A 405 -1.21 0.89 9.71
C LEU A 405 -0.86 -0.49 9.14
N GLY A 406 -1.11 -0.69 7.84
CA GLY A 406 -0.58 -1.84 7.10
C GLY A 406 0.95 -1.91 7.23
N THR A 407 1.51 -3.11 7.22
CA THR A 407 2.96 -3.32 7.37
C THR A 407 3.76 -2.56 6.31
N GLU A 408 3.26 -2.58 5.07
CA GLU A 408 3.86 -1.94 3.91
C GLU A 408 3.93 -0.40 4.01
N ALA A 409 3.21 0.21 4.96
CA ALA A 409 3.22 1.66 5.15
C ALA A 409 4.60 2.21 5.54
N PHE A 410 5.37 1.46 6.33
CA PHE A 410 6.75 1.82 6.69
C PHE A 410 7.75 0.67 6.54
N TYR A 411 7.27 -0.58 6.43
CA TYR A 411 8.07 -1.80 6.32
C TYR A 411 7.72 -2.60 5.06
N PRO A 412 7.84 -2.02 3.85
CA PRO A 412 7.58 -2.76 2.61
C PRO A 412 8.59 -3.90 2.37
N TYR A 413 9.67 -3.96 3.14
CA TYR A 413 10.60 -5.09 3.22
C TYR A 413 11.16 -5.23 4.64
N LEU A 414 11.63 -6.42 4.98
CA LEU A 414 12.09 -6.77 6.33
C LEU A 414 13.60 -6.62 6.49
N TYR A 415 14.06 -6.56 7.74
CA TYR A 415 15.48 -6.31 8.08
C TYR A 415 16.46 -7.35 7.52
N ASP A 416 15.99 -8.56 7.22
CA ASP A 416 16.78 -9.65 6.66
C ASP A 416 16.72 -9.69 5.12
N GLN A 417 15.95 -8.82 4.48
CA GLN A 417 15.84 -8.67 3.03
C GLN A 417 16.76 -7.54 2.55
N SER A 418 17.22 -7.63 1.29
CA SER A 418 17.89 -6.49 0.63
C SER A 418 16.89 -5.38 0.36
N LEU A 419 17.34 -4.13 0.39
CA LEU A 419 16.54 -2.99 -0.09
C LEU A 419 16.01 -3.24 -1.51
N SER A 420 16.73 -3.96 -2.36
CA SER A 420 16.29 -4.28 -3.73
C SER A 420 14.97 -5.05 -3.78
N ALA A 421 14.54 -5.71 -2.69
CA ALA A 421 13.24 -6.37 -2.59
C ALA A 421 12.06 -5.43 -2.87
N VAL A 422 12.20 -4.11 -2.62
CA VAL A 422 11.14 -3.14 -2.94
C VAL A 422 10.92 -2.99 -4.45
N ARG A 423 11.89 -3.37 -5.29
CA ARG A 423 11.75 -3.33 -6.75
C ARG A 423 10.68 -4.30 -7.25
N GLN A 424 10.47 -5.40 -6.54
CA GLN A 424 9.48 -6.43 -6.86
C GLN A 424 8.12 -6.22 -6.18
N LYS A 425 7.88 -5.03 -5.61
CA LYS A 425 6.66 -4.71 -4.85
C LYS A 425 6.08 -3.38 -5.28
N THR A 426 4.76 -3.28 -5.24
CA THR A 426 4.06 -2.00 -5.43
C THR A 426 4.18 -1.21 -4.13
N LEU A 427 4.39 0.10 -4.25
CA LEU A 427 4.66 1.00 -3.12
C LEU A 427 3.54 2.03 -2.90
N ASP A 428 2.36 1.78 -3.45
CA ASP A 428 1.19 2.67 -3.39
C ASP A 428 0.72 2.93 -1.95
N ASN A 429 0.89 1.96 -1.06
CA ASN A 429 0.54 2.08 0.36
C ASN A 429 1.73 2.51 1.23
N SER A 430 2.94 2.66 0.68
CA SER A 430 4.14 2.99 1.45
C SER A 430 4.24 4.49 1.72
N LEU A 431 3.99 4.89 2.97
CA LEU A 431 4.16 6.26 3.44
C LEU A 431 5.64 6.62 3.62
N GLY A 432 6.43 5.65 4.07
CA GLY A 432 7.88 5.72 4.13
C GLY A 432 8.50 4.32 3.96
N ILE A 433 9.82 4.29 3.86
CA ILE A 433 10.58 3.05 3.74
C ILE A 433 11.66 3.06 4.80
N HIS A 434 11.57 2.15 5.77
CA HIS A 434 12.59 1.93 6.77
C HIS A 434 13.80 1.21 6.13
N ILE A 435 14.96 1.88 6.05
CA ILE A 435 16.11 1.42 5.26
C ILE A 435 16.96 0.36 6.00
N TRP A 436 16.72 0.14 7.29
CA TRP A 436 17.48 -0.81 8.12
C TRP A 436 18.98 -0.51 8.13
N GLY A 437 19.32 0.76 8.33
CA GLY A 437 20.69 1.26 8.25
C GLY A 437 21.65 0.61 9.26
N GLY A 438 21.12 0.03 10.34
CA GLY A 438 21.85 -0.91 11.19
C GLY A 438 23.10 -0.34 11.85
N SER A 439 23.21 1.00 11.96
CA SER A 439 24.38 1.69 12.51
C SER A 439 24.63 1.36 13.98
N TRP A 440 23.62 0.84 14.67
CA TRP A 440 23.65 0.34 16.05
C TRP A 440 24.05 -1.13 16.18
N LEU A 441 24.14 -1.89 15.08
CA LEU A 441 24.45 -3.31 15.13
C LEU A 441 25.94 -3.54 15.42
N PRO A 442 26.29 -4.58 16.22
CA PRO A 442 27.67 -4.99 16.39
C PRO A 442 28.34 -5.30 15.04
N GLU A 443 29.65 -5.09 14.95
CA GLU A 443 30.43 -5.36 13.74
C GLU A 443 30.22 -6.78 13.19
N ALA A 444 30.29 -7.81 14.05
CA ALA A 444 30.08 -9.20 13.62
C ALA A 444 28.72 -9.40 12.93
N VAL A 445 27.65 -8.82 13.49
CA VAL A 445 26.29 -8.91 12.94
C VAL A 445 26.20 -8.19 11.58
N ARG A 446 26.89 -7.06 11.41
CA ARG A 446 26.93 -6.35 10.12
C ARG A 446 27.69 -7.14 9.06
N LYS A 447 28.78 -7.82 9.43
CA LYS A 447 29.51 -8.74 8.53
C LYS A 447 28.66 -9.95 8.15
N ASP A 448 27.94 -10.54 9.10
CA ASP A 448 27.00 -11.64 8.83
C ASP A 448 25.87 -11.20 7.89
N LYS A 449 25.27 -10.02 8.13
CA LYS A 449 24.27 -9.43 7.23
C LYS A 449 24.81 -9.28 5.80
N ALA A 450 26.02 -8.75 5.64
CA ALA A 450 26.64 -8.62 4.32
C ALA A 450 26.79 -9.98 3.61
N MET A 451 27.19 -11.02 4.34
CA MET A 451 27.29 -12.37 3.77
C MET A 451 25.93 -12.97 3.40
N ASP A 452 24.90 -12.75 4.20
CA ASP A 452 23.55 -13.23 3.89
C ASP A 452 22.96 -12.56 2.66
N LEU A 453 23.16 -11.25 2.50
CA LEU A 453 22.77 -10.50 1.32
C LEU A 453 23.50 -10.99 0.05
N LEU A 454 24.81 -11.25 0.15
CA LEU A 454 25.58 -11.86 -0.96
C LEU A 454 25.04 -13.24 -1.35
N ARG A 455 24.69 -14.09 -0.37
CA ARG A 455 24.07 -15.41 -0.63
C ARG A 455 22.71 -15.28 -1.31
N LYS A 456 21.96 -14.22 -1.01
CA LYS A 456 20.69 -13.89 -1.66
C LYS A 456 20.88 -13.23 -3.04
N GLY A 457 22.13 -12.94 -3.44
CA GLY A 457 22.48 -12.46 -4.76
C GLY A 457 22.59 -10.94 -4.90
N ASP A 458 22.46 -10.18 -3.81
CA ASP A 458 22.67 -8.73 -3.83
C ASP A 458 24.16 -8.39 -3.67
N LEU A 459 24.68 -7.51 -4.52
CA LEU A 459 26.08 -7.06 -4.53
C LEU A 459 26.23 -5.61 -4.07
N GLN A 460 25.18 -4.80 -4.21
CA GLN A 460 25.23 -3.36 -3.94
C GLN A 460 25.26 -3.08 -2.44
N GLU A 461 24.32 -3.64 -1.67
CA GLU A 461 24.22 -3.39 -0.23
C GLU A 461 25.45 -3.96 0.54
N PRO A 462 25.93 -5.18 0.24
CA PRO A 462 27.20 -5.67 0.80
C PRO A 462 28.38 -4.77 0.47
N ALA A 463 28.51 -4.31 -0.78
CA ALA A 463 29.61 -3.41 -1.17
C ALA A 463 29.57 -2.10 -0.37
N ALA A 464 28.38 -1.55 -0.10
CA ALA A 464 28.22 -0.37 0.74
C ALA A 464 28.65 -0.65 2.19
N ILE A 465 28.27 -1.79 2.77
CA ILE A 465 28.69 -2.20 4.13
C ILE A 465 30.22 -2.31 4.22
N LEU A 466 30.88 -2.83 3.19
CA LEU A 466 32.33 -3.00 3.14
C LEU A 466 33.10 -1.68 3.27
N THR A 467 32.56 -0.57 2.76
CA THR A 467 33.23 0.75 2.81
C THR A 467 33.54 1.23 4.23
N GLY A 468 32.86 0.69 5.24
CA GLY A 468 33.11 0.97 6.64
C GLY A 468 34.28 0.20 7.27
N TYR A 469 34.94 -0.67 6.52
CA TYR A 469 36.00 -1.56 7.00
C TYR A 469 37.26 -1.47 6.13
N ASN A 470 38.41 -1.83 6.73
CA ASN A 470 39.69 -1.91 6.02
C ASN A 470 40.54 -3.05 6.61
N ASP A 471 39.96 -4.24 6.64
CA ASP A 471 40.57 -5.47 7.14
C ASP A 471 40.62 -6.57 6.06
N GLU A 472 41.28 -7.69 6.35
CA GLU A 472 41.45 -8.82 5.42
C GLU A 472 40.09 -9.35 4.93
N TRP A 473 39.10 -9.46 5.82
CA TRP A 473 37.74 -9.89 5.45
C TRP A 473 37.12 -8.96 4.41
N SER A 474 37.18 -7.64 4.61
CA SER A 474 36.62 -6.66 3.66
C SER A 474 37.32 -6.70 2.30
N GLN A 475 38.61 -7.01 2.26
CA GLN A 475 39.37 -7.17 1.02
C GLN A 475 38.95 -8.44 0.28
N ASP A 476 38.86 -9.58 0.97
CA ASP A 476 38.45 -10.86 0.38
C ASP A 476 37.02 -10.80 -0.17
N ILE A 477 36.09 -10.22 0.59
CA ILE A 477 34.71 -10.04 0.14
C ILE A 477 34.62 -9.04 -1.02
N GLY A 478 35.46 -8.00 -1.02
CA GLY A 478 35.56 -7.07 -2.15
C GLY A 478 35.99 -7.74 -3.46
N VAL A 479 36.96 -8.66 -3.39
CA VAL A 479 37.38 -9.48 -4.53
C VAL A 479 36.25 -10.39 -5.01
N LEU A 480 35.52 -11.03 -4.09
CA LEU A 480 34.37 -11.88 -4.43
C LEU A 480 33.27 -11.08 -5.14
N ILE A 481 32.90 -9.91 -4.61
CA ILE A 481 31.89 -9.02 -5.23
C ILE A 481 32.33 -8.63 -6.65
N THR A 482 33.60 -8.27 -6.82
CA THR A 482 34.14 -7.90 -8.14
C THR A 482 34.04 -9.05 -9.12
N ALA A 483 34.45 -10.26 -8.73
CA ALA A 483 34.36 -11.45 -9.57
C ALA A 483 32.90 -11.81 -9.93
N MET A 484 31.96 -11.66 -8.98
CA MET A 484 30.53 -11.87 -9.24
C MET A 484 29.98 -10.84 -10.24
N ARG A 485 30.34 -9.55 -10.11
CA ARG A 485 29.96 -8.50 -11.07
C ARG A 485 30.49 -8.78 -12.46
N GLU A 486 31.76 -9.14 -12.60
CA GLU A 486 32.38 -9.49 -13.89
C GLU A 486 31.72 -10.69 -14.54
N THR A 487 31.41 -11.72 -13.74
CA THR A 487 30.70 -12.92 -14.20
C THR A 487 29.32 -12.55 -14.72
N ARG A 488 28.51 -11.83 -13.94
CA ARG A 488 27.16 -11.41 -14.34
C ARG A 488 27.15 -10.49 -15.56
N THR A 489 28.13 -9.58 -15.65
CA THR A 489 28.32 -8.71 -16.81
C THR A 489 28.55 -9.55 -18.07
N SER A 490 29.43 -10.55 -17.98
CA SER A 490 29.70 -11.47 -19.08
C SER A 490 28.47 -12.31 -19.44
N SER A 491 27.74 -12.82 -18.42
CA SER A 491 26.52 -13.59 -18.62
C SER A 491 25.43 -12.82 -19.34
N VAL A 492 25.20 -11.55 -18.99
CA VAL A 492 24.19 -10.71 -19.64
C VAL A 492 24.59 -10.37 -21.08
N ALA A 493 25.87 -10.10 -21.33
CA ALA A 493 26.37 -9.87 -22.68
C ALA A 493 26.12 -11.09 -23.58
N ILE A 494 26.34 -12.30 -23.09
CA ILE A 494 26.07 -13.53 -23.84
C ILE A 494 24.56 -13.80 -23.96
N ALA A 495 23.80 -13.64 -22.86
CA ALA A 495 22.35 -13.85 -22.84
C ALA A 495 21.62 -12.97 -23.87
N SER A 496 22.05 -11.72 -24.02
CA SER A 496 21.52 -10.78 -25.02
C SER A 496 21.75 -11.22 -26.47
N VAL A 497 22.80 -12.02 -26.72
CA VAL A 497 23.08 -12.60 -28.04
C VAL A 497 22.27 -13.88 -28.26
N LEU A 498 22.13 -14.71 -27.23
CA LEU A 498 21.39 -15.98 -27.30
C LEU A 498 19.88 -15.77 -27.45
N ASN A 499 19.34 -14.73 -26.84
CA ASN A 499 17.92 -14.40 -26.90
C ASN A 499 17.73 -12.92 -27.24
N GLN A 500 17.20 -12.65 -28.43
CA GLN A 500 16.92 -11.30 -28.91
C GLN A 500 15.54 -10.78 -28.45
N ASP A 501 14.68 -11.66 -27.94
CA ASP A 501 13.40 -11.28 -27.33
C ASP A 501 13.62 -10.74 -25.91
N LEU A 502 13.75 -9.41 -25.80
CA LEU A 502 13.92 -8.70 -24.53
C LEU A 502 12.59 -8.12 -24.02
N SER A 503 11.47 -8.78 -24.33
CA SER A 503 10.17 -8.41 -23.76
C SER A 503 10.17 -8.52 -22.24
N ILE A 504 9.43 -7.61 -21.60
CA ILE A 504 9.26 -7.58 -20.14
C ILE A 504 8.00 -8.39 -19.81
N ASP A 505 8.19 -9.49 -19.09
CA ASP A 505 7.10 -10.34 -18.61
C ASP A 505 6.23 -9.56 -17.61
N ALA A 506 4.93 -9.90 -17.53
CA ALA A 506 3.97 -9.16 -16.70
C ALA A 506 4.39 -9.09 -15.22
N ASP A 507 4.95 -10.18 -14.69
CA ASP A 507 5.42 -10.26 -13.30
C ASP A 507 6.66 -9.37 -13.03
N ASP A 508 7.44 -9.06 -14.06
CA ASP A 508 8.63 -8.22 -13.97
C ASP A 508 8.34 -6.73 -14.18
N GLN A 509 7.20 -6.36 -14.77
CA GLN A 509 6.87 -4.95 -15.06
C GLN A 509 6.90 -4.07 -13.81
N ILE A 510 6.59 -4.64 -12.64
CA ILE A 510 6.65 -3.96 -11.35
C ILE A 510 8.04 -3.38 -11.04
N ALA A 511 9.13 -4.01 -11.52
CA ALA A 511 10.49 -3.51 -11.35
C ALA A 511 10.77 -2.27 -12.21
N PHE A 512 9.96 -2.06 -13.25
CA PHE A 512 10.05 -0.98 -14.23
C PHE A 512 8.96 0.09 -14.02
N GLU A 513 8.34 0.18 -12.84
CA GLU A 513 7.48 1.32 -12.50
C GLU A 513 8.28 2.63 -12.59
N PHE A 514 7.62 3.70 -13.07
CA PHE A 514 8.23 5.00 -13.36
C PHE A 514 9.15 5.51 -12.24
N ALA A 515 8.65 5.57 -11.01
CA ALA A 515 9.40 6.11 -9.88
C ALA A 515 10.70 5.32 -9.58
N LYS A 516 10.72 4.00 -9.84
CA LYS A 516 11.90 3.14 -9.61
C LYS A 516 13.00 3.41 -10.64
N VAL A 517 12.63 3.53 -11.91
CA VAL A 517 13.59 3.83 -12.98
C VAL A 517 14.12 5.25 -12.86
N VAL A 518 13.26 6.22 -12.52
CA VAL A 518 13.68 7.61 -12.31
C VAL A 518 14.58 7.74 -11.08
N ALA A 519 14.27 7.06 -9.96
CA ALA A 519 15.17 7.01 -8.81
C ALA A 519 16.55 6.44 -9.19
N TRP A 520 16.59 5.37 -9.99
CA TRP A 520 17.84 4.81 -10.50
C TRP A 520 18.61 5.82 -11.38
N LEU A 521 17.94 6.54 -12.28
CA LEU A 521 18.58 7.58 -13.11
C LEU A 521 19.19 8.69 -12.25
N LEU A 522 18.48 9.14 -11.21
CA LEU A 522 18.92 10.21 -10.32
C LEU A 522 20.00 9.77 -9.33
N ASP A 523 20.02 8.49 -8.93
CA ASP A 523 21.13 7.90 -8.18
C ASP A 523 22.43 7.91 -9.00
N HIS A 524 22.34 7.69 -10.32
CA HIS A 524 23.49 7.71 -11.23
C HIS A 524 23.94 9.13 -11.57
N ASP A 525 22.98 10.05 -11.74
CA ASP A 525 23.24 11.45 -12.06
C ASP A 525 22.11 12.33 -11.52
N GLY A 526 22.37 13.02 -10.41
CA GLY A 526 21.38 13.90 -9.79
C GLY A 526 21.12 15.20 -10.55
N ASP A 527 21.86 15.50 -11.63
CA ASP A 527 21.66 16.70 -12.45
C ASP A 527 20.68 16.48 -13.61
N ARG A 528 20.06 15.31 -13.76
CA ARG A 528 19.06 15.07 -14.84
C ARG A 528 17.91 16.08 -14.77
N MET A 529 17.63 16.71 -15.91
CA MET A 529 16.60 17.74 -16.04
C MET A 529 15.20 17.11 -16.14
N VAL A 530 14.31 17.46 -15.22
CA VAL A 530 12.91 17.00 -15.20
C VAL A 530 12.00 18.09 -15.77
N TRP A 531 11.17 17.73 -16.75
CA TRP A 531 10.06 18.59 -17.20
C TRP A 531 8.74 17.89 -16.88
N GLN A 532 7.86 18.57 -16.15
CA GLN A 532 6.49 18.12 -15.89
C GLN A 532 5.51 19.14 -16.45
N ILE A 533 4.60 18.67 -17.30
CA ILE A 533 3.60 19.49 -17.97
C ILE A 533 2.23 19.02 -17.49
N GLY A 534 1.52 19.88 -16.76
CA GLY A 534 0.32 19.49 -16.01
C GLY A 534 0.69 18.95 -14.62
N ALA A 535 1.29 19.79 -13.79
CA ALA A 535 1.80 19.36 -12.48
C ALA A 535 0.74 19.33 -11.37
N ALA A 536 -0.47 19.85 -11.60
CA ALA A 536 -1.54 19.95 -10.60
C ALA A 536 -1.04 20.56 -9.27
N ASP A 537 -1.25 19.88 -8.13
CA ASP A 537 -0.73 20.31 -6.82
C ASP A 537 0.64 19.67 -6.50
N GLY A 538 1.19 18.89 -7.43
CA GLY A 538 2.44 18.16 -7.31
C GLY A 538 2.40 17.03 -6.27
N MET A 539 1.22 16.60 -5.83
CA MET A 539 1.04 15.59 -4.77
C MET A 539 -0.09 14.60 -5.07
N LEU A 540 -1.20 15.09 -5.63
CA LEU A 540 -2.36 14.29 -5.99
C LEU A 540 -2.03 13.40 -7.18
N VAL A 541 -1.85 12.09 -6.89
CA VAL A 541 -1.55 11.06 -7.92
C VAL A 541 -0.35 11.47 -8.79
N ASP A 542 0.64 12.14 -8.17
CA ASP A 542 1.81 12.61 -8.90
C ASP A 542 2.92 11.53 -8.88
N PRO A 543 3.30 10.95 -10.03
CA PRO A 543 4.29 9.88 -10.10
C PRO A 543 5.72 10.38 -9.83
N LEU A 544 5.98 11.69 -9.93
CA LEU A 544 7.25 12.32 -9.61
C LEU A 544 7.41 12.65 -8.12
N ARG A 545 6.34 12.73 -7.34
CA ARG A 545 6.44 13.22 -5.95
C ARG A 545 7.50 12.47 -5.12
N PRO A 546 7.58 11.12 -5.12
CA PRO A 546 8.61 10.40 -4.35
C PRO A 546 10.05 10.73 -4.78
N VAL A 547 10.28 10.98 -6.07
CA VAL A 547 11.63 11.33 -6.57
C VAL A 547 11.95 12.81 -6.33
N MET A 548 10.98 13.71 -6.50
CA MET A 548 11.16 15.14 -6.28
C MET A 548 11.49 15.46 -4.82
N ILE A 549 10.90 14.75 -3.85
CA ILE A 549 11.23 14.95 -2.44
C ILE A 549 12.54 14.30 -2.03
N ASN A 550 12.95 13.18 -2.62
CA ASN A 550 14.17 12.49 -2.18
C ASN A 550 15.43 13.04 -2.84
N TYR A 551 15.35 13.47 -4.11
CA TYR A 551 16.50 13.89 -4.90
C TYR A 551 16.58 15.41 -5.13
N ASP A 552 15.44 16.12 -5.18
CA ASP A 552 15.36 17.55 -5.53
C ASP A 552 16.18 17.90 -6.80
N PRO A 553 15.94 17.22 -7.94
CA PRO A 553 16.72 17.45 -9.16
C PRO A 553 16.38 18.82 -9.81
N PRO A 554 17.20 19.30 -10.76
CA PRO A 554 16.81 20.40 -11.64
C PRO A 554 15.49 20.08 -12.34
N ALA A 555 14.47 20.92 -12.14
CA ALA A 555 13.15 20.65 -12.68
C ALA A 555 12.42 21.91 -13.13
N VAL A 556 11.53 21.77 -14.11
CA VAL A 556 10.52 22.76 -14.49
C VAL A 556 9.14 22.12 -14.48
N LEU A 557 8.22 22.69 -13.69
CA LEU A 557 6.86 22.18 -13.51
C LEU A 557 5.88 23.25 -13.99
N LEU A 558 5.04 22.90 -14.97
CA LEU A 558 4.03 23.78 -15.57
C LEU A 558 2.66 23.39 -15.03
N GLU A 559 1.93 24.34 -14.46
CA GLU A 559 0.55 24.16 -14.04
C GLU A 559 -0.28 25.42 -14.35
N PRO A 560 -1.22 25.36 -15.32
CA PRO A 560 -2.00 26.52 -15.73
C PRO A 560 -3.20 26.86 -14.82
N ASN A 561 -3.76 25.91 -14.06
CA ASN A 561 -4.85 26.19 -13.12
C ASN A 561 -4.31 26.96 -11.90
N PRO A 562 -4.71 28.22 -11.67
CA PRO A 562 -4.17 29.05 -10.60
C PRO A 562 -4.45 28.51 -9.20
N TYR A 563 -5.53 27.73 -9.01
CA TYR A 563 -5.83 27.09 -7.72
C TYR A 563 -4.83 25.97 -7.42
N MET A 564 -4.54 25.15 -8.43
CA MET A 564 -3.59 24.04 -8.32
C MET A 564 -2.15 24.56 -8.25
N PHE A 565 -1.80 25.57 -9.06
CA PHE A 565 -0.51 26.24 -9.01
C PHE A 565 -0.19 26.81 -7.62
N ALA A 566 -1.16 27.44 -6.95
CA ALA A 566 -0.96 27.94 -5.59
C ALA A 566 -0.73 26.82 -4.55
N ALA A 567 -1.32 25.63 -4.77
CA ALA A 567 -1.06 24.45 -3.95
C ALA A 567 0.34 23.86 -4.26
N LEU A 568 0.72 23.79 -5.54
CA LEU A 568 2.04 23.38 -6.01
C LEU A 568 3.14 24.26 -5.41
N GLU A 569 3.01 25.59 -5.47
CA GLU A 569 3.96 26.54 -4.87
C GLU A 569 4.16 26.29 -3.37
N ARG A 570 3.08 25.99 -2.65
CA ARG A 570 3.15 25.66 -1.23
C ARG A 570 3.88 24.34 -1.00
N GLY A 571 3.53 23.31 -1.76
CA GLY A 571 4.09 21.95 -1.69
C GLY A 571 5.57 21.87 -2.02
N TYR A 572 6.04 22.72 -2.94
CA TYR A 572 7.41 22.72 -3.46
C TYR A 572 8.30 23.83 -2.88
N ARG A 573 7.82 24.64 -1.92
CA ARG A 573 8.59 25.78 -1.37
C ARG A 573 9.96 25.43 -0.77
N LYS A 574 10.18 24.16 -0.41
CA LYS A 574 11.46 23.67 0.13
C LYS A 574 12.29 22.91 -0.92
N ASN A 575 11.75 22.63 -2.10
CA ASN A 575 12.51 22.19 -3.26
C ASN A 575 13.28 23.39 -3.80
N ARG A 576 14.60 23.25 -3.93
CA ARG A 576 15.49 24.38 -4.28
C ARG A 576 15.79 24.43 -5.77
N ASN A 577 15.63 23.30 -6.45
CA ASN A 577 16.03 23.13 -7.84
C ASN A 577 14.84 23.06 -8.81
N ALA A 578 13.60 23.17 -8.30
CA ALA A 578 12.39 23.18 -9.09
C ALA A 578 11.95 24.61 -9.42
N MET A 579 11.70 24.89 -10.70
CA MET A 579 11.11 26.12 -11.20
C MET A 579 9.64 25.86 -11.55
N LEU A 580 8.74 26.64 -10.95
CA LEU A 580 7.30 26.49 -11.15
C LEU A 580 6.80 27.59 -12.09
N LEU A 581 6.03 27.23 -13.12
CA LEU A 581 5.50 28.16 -14.11
C LEU A 581 3.96 28.07 -14.20
N PRO A 582 3.22 29.18 -14.01
CA PRO A 582 1.76 29.20 -14.07
C PRO A 582 1.26 29.36 -15.52
N VAL A 583 1.65 28.41 -16.38
CA VAL A 583 1.46 28.47 -17.84
C VAL A 583 1.07 27.10 -18.37
N ALA A 584 0.34 27.07 -19.49
CA ALA A 584 0.13 25.85 -20.27
C ALA A 584 1.25 25.68 -21.31
N TYR A 585 1.50 24.45 -21.74
CA TYR A 585 2.37 24.18 -22.89
C TYR A 585 1.53 24.13 -24.18
N GLY A 586 2.06 24.64 -25.29
CA GLY A 586 1.47 24.49 -26.62
C GLY A 586 2.49 24.64 -27.74
N THR A 587 2.11 24.24 -28.95
CA THR A 587 2.97 24.33 -30.16
C THR A 587 3.16 25.78 -30.65
N GLU A 588 2.26 26.68 -30.26
CA GLU A 588 2.32 28.12 -30.54
C GLU A 588 2.10 28.92 -29.26
N ALA A 589 2.86 30.01 -29.11
CA ALA A 589 2.68 30.93 -27.98
C ALA A 589 1.36 31.70 -28.12
N GLY A 590 0.68 31.94 -27.00
CA GLY A 590 -0.59 32.63 -26.99
C GLY A 590 -1.34 32.50 -25.67
N GLU A 591 -2.66 32.43 -25.77
CA GLU A 591 -3.55 32.15 -24.64
C GLU A 591 -4.53 31.05 -25.04
N LEU A 592 -4.89 30.20 -24.08
CA LEU A 592 -5.97 29.22 -24.24
C LEU A 592 -6.99 29.37 -23.11
N THR A 593 -8.22 28.88 -23.34
CA THR A 593 -9.26 28.84 -22.30
C THR A 593 -9.24 27.48 -21.62
N LEU A 594 -8.91 27.45 -20.34
CA LEU A 594 -8.90 26.25 -19.50
C LEU A 594 -10.23 26.11 -18.75
N ASN A 595 -10.78 24.90 -18.71
CA ASN A 595 -11.85 24.53 -17.78
C ASN A 595 -11.22 24.20 -16.42
N ALA A 596 -10.89 25.24 -15.64
CA ALA A 596 -10.25 25.06 -14.34
C ALA A 596 -11.26 24.59 -13.29
N ILE A 597 -10.95 23.49 -12.60
CA ILE A 597 -11.75 23.05 -11.45
C ILE A 597 -11.44 23.94 -10.25
N ASN A 598 -12.48 24.51 -9.63
CA ASN A 598 -12.36 25.29 -8.40
C ASN A 598 -12.47 24.38 -7.16
N PRO A 599 -11.38 24.19 -6.37
CA PRO A 599 -11.38 23.32 -5.20
C PRO A 599 -12.40 23.71 -4.11
N ALA A 600 -12.74 24.99 -3.98
CA ALA A 600 -13.71 25.44 -2.99
C ALA A 600 -15.13 24.93 -3.31
N LYS A 601 -15.51 24.92 -4.60
CA LYS A 601 -16.79 24.36 -5.06
C LYS A 601 -16.83 22.85 -4.90
N VAL A 602 -15.72 22.16 -5.18
CA VAL A 602 -15.58 20.71 -4.96
C VAL A 602 -15.84 20.37 -3.47
N ALA A 603 -15.23 21.13 -2.56
CA ALA A 603 -15.45 20.97 -1.11
C ALA A 603 -16.89 21.28 -0.69
N GLU A 604 -17.50 22.36 -1.20
CA GLU A 604 -18.90 22.73 -0.89
C GLU A 604 -19.89 21.64 -1.29
N LEU A 605 -19.63 20.96 -2.42
CA LEU A 605 -20.46 19.87 -2.92
C LEU A 605 -20.13 18.51 -2.29
N GLY A 606 -19.10 18.42 -1.44
CA GLY A 606 -18.65 17.15 -0.86
C GLY A 606 -18.12 16.16 -1.90
N LEU A 607 -17.61 16.65 -3.03
CA LEU A 607 -17.05 15.81 -4.08
C LEU A 607 -15.68 15.22 -3.65
N PRO A 608 -15.30 14.04 -4.15
CA PRO A 608 -14.03 13.42 -3.84
C PRO A 608 -12.82 14.31 -4.19
N ARG A 609 -11.74 14.22 -3.41
CA ARG A 609 -10.55 15.06 -3.59
C ARG A 609 -9.94 14.96 -4.99
N TRP A 610 -9.95 13.79 -5.62
CA TRP A 610 -9.35 13.59 -6.95
C TRP A 610 -9.96 14.50 -8.04
N VAL A 611 -11.17 15.01 -7.84
CA VAL A 611 -11.86 15.91 -8.78
C VAL A 611 -11.07 17.20 -9.04
N ILE A 612 -10.27 17.67 -8.08
CA ILE A 612 -9.49 18.91 -8.25
C ILE A 612 -8.40 18.82 -9.32
N GLY A 613 -7.99 17.59 -9.68
CA GLY A 613 -6.96 17.34 -10.71
C GLY A 613 -7.47 17.47 -12.15
N LEU A 614 -8.78 17.46 -12.39
CA LEU A 614 -9.38 17.21 -13.72
C LEU A 614 -9.31 18.37 -14.73
N SER A 615 -8.48 19.40 -14.53
CA SER A 615 -8.57 20.61 -15.34
C SER A 615 -8.13 20.35 -16.78
N SER A 616 -9.01 20.60 -17.76
CA SER A 616 -8.75 20.31 -19.17
C SER A 616 -9.13 21.49 -20.07
N ILE A 617 -8.57 21.55 -21.28
CA ILE A 617 -9.01 22.49 -22.31
C ILE A 617 -10.27 22.01 -23.04
N TYR A 618 -10.62 20.74 -22.86
CA TYR A 618 -11.75 20.09 -23.51
C TYR A 618 -12.97 20.06 -22.59
N ASP A 619 -14.17 20.11 -23.17
CA ASP A 619 -15.44 20.00 -22.43
C ASP A 619 -15.91 18.54 -22.29
N ASP A 620 -15.24 17.58 -22.94
CA ASP A 620 -15.67 16.18 -23.11
C ASP A 620 -14.63 15.11 -22.76
N LYS A 621 -13.47 15.53 -22.20
CA LYS A 621 -12.43 14.61 -21.71
C LYS A 621 -12.63 14.28 -20.23
N ASN A 622 -12.04 13.18 -19.77
CA ASN A 622 -11.98 12.74 -18.38
C ASN A 622 -13.38 12.63 -17.73
N ALA A 623 -13.43 12.73 -16.40
CA ALA A 623 -14.69 12.83 -15.66
C ALA A 623 -15.49 14.11 -15.97
N ILE A 624 -14.89 15.15 -16.56
CA ILE A 624 -15.62 16.34 -17.07
C ILE A 624 -16.60 15.94 -18.19
N GLY A 625 -16.17 15.06 -19.10
CA GLY A 625 -17.00 14.50 -20.17
C GLY A 625 -17.95 13.38 -19.72
N GLY A 626 -17.79 12.87 -18.49
CA GLY A 626 -18.50 11.70 -17.98
C GLY A 626 -17.77 10.38 -18.24
N LYS A 627 -16.51 10.41 -18.68
CA LYS A 627 -15.68 9.20 -18.70
C LYS A 627 -15.40 8.84 -17.23
N THR A 628 -15.73 7.63 -16.80
CA THR A 628 -15.55 7.07 -15.43
C THR A 628 -16.54 7.46 -14.32
N VAL A 629 -17.49 8.36 -14.55
CA VAL A 629 -18.49 8.79 -13.54
C VAL A 629 -19.91 8.75 -14.09
N ASP A 630 -20.90 8.65 -13.21
CA ASP A 630 -22.32 8.76 -13.59
C ASP A 630 -22.70 10.20 -13.97
N GLU A 631 -23.84 10.35 -14.66
CA GLU A 631 -24.31 11.66 -15.15
C GLU A 631 -24.63 12.67 -14.04
N ALA A 632 -25.04 12.23 -12.84
CA ALA A 632 -25.30 13.16 -11.74
C ALA A 632 -23.97 13.73 -11.20
N THR A 633 -22.98 12.86 -10.99
CA THR A 633 -21.63 13.25 -10.58
C THR A 633 -20.97 14.16 -11.61
N LYS A 634 -21.10 13.85 -12.91
CA LYS A 634 -20.63 14.70 -14.02
C LYS A 634 -21.21 16.11 -13.94
N LEU A 635 -22.52 16.24 -13.74
CA LEU A 635 -23.17 17.56 -13.63
C LEU A 635 -22.65 18.36 -12.42
N GLN A 636 -22.38 17.69 -11.30
CA GLN A 636 -21.75 18.32 -10.13
C GLN A 636 -20.33 18.80 -10.46
N ILE A 637 -19.49 17.96 -11.09
CA ILE A 637 -18.14 18.33 -11.53
C ILE A 637 -18.19 19.53 -12.48
N GLN A 638 -19.09 19.52 -13.48
CA GLN A 638 -19.25 20.62 -14.42
C GLN A 638 -19.63 21.94 -13.75
N SER A 639 -20.37 21.89 -12.63
CA SER A 639 -20.68 23.09 -11.84
C SER A 639 -19.48 23.67 -11.08
N CYS A 640 -18.42 22.87 -10.89
CA CYS A 640 -17.16 23.33 -10.29
C CYS A 640 -16.24 24.06 -11.28
N ILE A 641 -16.51 23.99 -12.58
CA ILE A 641 -15.65 24.56 -13.64
C ILE A 641 -15.72 26.10 -13.63
N GLU A 642 -14.56 26.71 -13.79
CA GLU A 642 -14.38 28.12 -14.11
C GLU A 642 -13.54 28.25 -15.38
N LYS A 643 -14.11 28.85 -16.42
CA LYS A 643 -13.39 29.10 -17.67
C LYS A 643 -12.44 30.26 -17.48
N ILE A 644 -11.13 29.98 -17.55
CA ILE A 644 -10.07 30.96 -17.33
C ILE A 644 -9.15 31.03 -18.54
N ALA A 645 -8.69 32.24 -18.88
CA ALA A 645 -7.65 32.42 -19.90
C ALA A 645 -6.28 32.21 -19.24
N VAL A 646 -5.46 31.33 -19.82
CA VAL A 646 -4.13 31.01 -19.32
C VAL A 646 -3.08 31.22 -20.42
N PRO A 647 -1.90 31.75 -20.08
CA PRO A 647 -0.81 31.93 -21.04
C PRO A 647 -0.25 30.59 -21.49
N VAL A 648 0.17 30.53 -22.75
CA VAL A 648 0.76 29.34 -23.39
C VAL A 648 2.22 29.62 -23.73
N VAL A 649 3.10 28.70 -23.34
CA VAL A 649 4.53 28.71 -23.68
C VAL A 649 4.86 27.59 -24.66
N THR A 650 5.90 27.78 -25.46
CA THR A 650 6.40 26.81 -26.44
C THR A 650 7.62 26.05 -25.93
N TYR A 651 8.05 25.02 -26.66
CA TYR A 651 9.33 24.34 -26.42
C TYR A 651 10.49 25.33 -26.20
N GLY A 652 10.63 26.31 -27.11
CA GLY A 652 11.73 27.28 -27.08
C GLY A 652 11.70 28.17 -25.85
N ASP A 653 10.51 28.51 -25.36
CA ASP A 653 10.34 29.30 -24.14
C ASP A 653 10.75 28.51 -22.90
N VAL A 654 10.29 27.26 -22.78
CA VAL A 654 10.67 26.37 -21.66
C VAL A 654 12.18 26.10 -21.69
N LEU A 655 12.73 25.80 -22.87
CA LEU A 655 14.16 25.58 -23.06
C LEU A 655 14.99 26.81 -22.67
N ALA A 656 14.54 28.03 -23.00
CA ALA A 656 15.20 29.25 -22.60
C ALA A 656 15.16 29.45 -21.07
N LYS A 657 14.04 29.10 -20.41
CA LYS A 657 13.89 29.18 -18.95
C LYS A 657 14.79 28.18 -18.22
N THR A 658 15.03 27.00 -18.80
CA THR A 658 15.92 25.97 -18.24
C THR A 658 17.39 26.16 -18.64
N GLY A 659 17.76 27.31 -19.22
CA GLY A 659 19.15 27.60 -19.58
C GLY A 659 19.67 26.77 -20.76
N GLY A 660 18.78 26.37 -21.68
CA GLY A 660 19.13 25.54 -22.83
C GLY A 660 19.05 24.03 -22.58
N ARG A 661 18.55 23.60 -21.41
CA ARG A 661 18.49 22.20 -21.01
C ARG A 661 17.15 21.58 -21.37
N ALA A 662 17.13 20.66 -22.33
CA ALA A 662 15.97 19.86 -22.66
C ALA A 662 15.66 18.82 -21.56
N ALA A 663 14.48 18.21 -21.63
CA ALA A 663 14.07 17.18 -20.67
C ALA A 663 14.91 15.89 -20.82
N ASP A 664 15.53 15.43 -19.74
CA ASP A 664 16.00 14.06 -19.59
C ASP A 664 14.86 13.14 -19.12
N ILE A 665 13.98 13.65 -18.27
CA ILE A 665 12.78 12.98 -17.77
C ILE A 665 11.59 13.87 -18.09
N LEU A 666 10.63 13.35 -18.85
CA LEU A 666 9.43 14.07 -19.27
C LEU A 666 8.19 13.43 -18.66
N VAL A 667 7.36 14.23 -18.02
CA VAL A 667 6.02 13.83 -17.56
C VAL A 667 5.00 14.77 -18.18
N VAL A 668 3.97 14.19 -18.80
CA VAL A 668 2.89 14.94 -19.44
C VAL A 668 1.58 14.38 -18.91
N ASP A 669 0.85 15.22 -18.18
CA ASP A 669 -0.50 14.96 -17.69
C ASP A 669 -1.35 16.19 -18.00
N ALA A 670 -1.58 16.40 -19.29
CA ALA A 670 -2.24 17.60 -19.81
C ALA A 670 -3.71 17.33 -20.19
N GLU A 671 -4.27 16.26 -19.64
CA GLU A 671 -5.70 15.95 -19.67
C GLU A 671 -6.28 16.00 -21.10
N GLY A 672 -5.54 15.39 -22.05
CA GLY A 672 -5.90 15.23 -23.46
C GLY A 672 -5.03 15.97 -24.47
N MET A 673 -4.03 16.78 -24.05
CA MET A 673 -3.05 17.40 -24.96
C MET A 673 -1.74 16.60 -25.11
N ASP A 674 -1.68 15.44 -24.47
CA ASP A 674 -0.47 14.66 -24.20
C ASP A 674 0.29 14.32 -25.49
N MET A 675 -0.42 13.80 -26.50
CA MET A 675 0.18 13.49 -27.80
C MET A 675 0.80 14.73 -28.46
N ALA A 676 0.07 15.85 -28.52
CA ALA A 676 0.55 17.05 -29.20
C ALA A 676 1.83 17.61 -28.54
N ILE A 677 1.86 17.60 -27.20
CA ILE A 677 3.00 18.04 -26.41
C ILE A 677 4.21 17.12 -26.63
N ILE A 678 4.02 15.80 -26.51
CA ILE A 678 5.11 14.82 -26.67
C ILE A 678 5.70 14.90 -28.08
N LEU A 679 4.87 14.91 -29.12
CA LEU A 679 5.34 14.97 -30.51
C LEU A 679 6.06 16.29 -30.82
N ASP A 680 5.60 17.42 -30.26
CA ASP A 680 6.27 18.71 -30.42
C ASP A 680 7.67 18.71 -29.78
N ILE A 681 7.80 18.18 -28.56
CA ILE A 681 9.08 18.06 -27.86
C ILE A 681 10.06 17.18 -28.66
N LEU A 682 9.60 16.02 -29.15
CA LEU A 682 10.41 15.12 -29.98
C LEU A 682 10.81 15.77 -31.31
N ALA A 683 9.90 16.53 -31.95
CA ALA A 683 10.17 17.22 -33.21
C ALA A 683 11.28 18.29 -33.09
N HIS A 684 11.49 18.83 -31.88
CA HIS A 684 12.60 19.74 -31.59
C HIS A 684 13.93 19.02 -31.29
N GLY A 685 13.97 17.69 -31.42
CA GLY A 685 15.17 16.87 -31.25
C GLY A 685 15.49 16.50 -29.80
N ALA A 686 14.58 16.76 -28.86
CA ALA A 686 14.71 16.22 -27.50
C ALA A 686 14.52 14.70 -27.54
N GLN A 687 15.35 13.97 -26.78
CA GLN A 687 15.25 12.52 -26.63
C GLN A 687 15.26 12.13 -25.15
N PRO A 688 14.15 12.40 -24.42
CA PRO A 688 14.06 12.04 -23.01
C PRO A 688 14.43 10.58 -22.77
N MET A 689 15.07 10.29 -21.65
CA MET A 689 15.35 8.92 -21.21
C MET A 689 14.06 8.20 -20.81
N VAL A 690 13.10 8.95 -20.28
CA VAL A 690 11.79 8.47 -19.82
C VAL A 690 10.73 9.50 -20.21
N ILE A 691 9.60 9.03 -20.75
CA ILE A 691 8.40 9.82 -21.01
C ILE A 691 7.24 9.11 -20.29
N HIS A 692 6.61 9.79 -19.33
CA HIS A 692 5.43 9.29 -18.64
C HIS A 692 4.21 10.11 -19.03
N PHE A 693 3.10 9.45 -19.36
CA PHE A 693 1.91 10.13 -19.84
C PHE A 693 0.62 9.34 -19.60
N GLU A 694 -0.48 10.05 -19.43
CA GLU A 694 -1.82 9.45 -19.36
C GLU A 694 -2.32 9.14 -20.78
N ILE A 695 -2.75 7.90 -21.02
CA ILE A 695 -3.28 7.50 -22.34
C ILE A 695 -4.81 7.49 -22.39
N GLN A 696 -5.47 7.46 -21.23
CA GLN A 696 -6.93 7.31 -21.14
C GLN A 696 -7.69 8.46 -21.81
N CYS A 697 -7.08 9.64 -21.87
CA CYS A 697 -7.71 10.86 -22.34
C CYS A 697 -7.55 11.07 -23.86
N LEU A 698 -6.71 10.28 -24.52
CA LEU A 698 -6.51 10.28 -25.97
C LEU A 698 -7.56 9.40 -26.68
N GLU A 699 -8.02 9.84 -27.85
CA GLU A 699 -8.87 9.00 -28.72
C GLU A 699 -8.06 7.84 -29.31
N PRO A 700 -8.67 6.69 -29.67
CA PRO A 700 -7.94 5.50 -30.14
C PRO A 700 -6.98 5.76 -31.31
N GLU A 701 -7.32 6.69 -32.21
CA GLU A 701 -6.46 7.10 -33.33
C GLU A 701 -5.22 7.86 -32.87
N GLU A 702 -5.37 8.75 -31.87
CA GLU A 702 -4.28 9.50 -31.25
C GLU A 702 -3.36 8.57 -30.46
N GLN A 703 -3.94 7.61 -29.72
CA GLN A 703 -3.18 6.57 -29.03
C GLN A 703 -2.31 5.78 -30.00
N HIS A 704 -2.88 5.33 -31.12
CA HIS A 704 -2.14 4.57 -32.12
C HIS A 704 -1.01 5.39 -32.76
N ALA A 705 -1.30 6.65 -33.10
CA ALA A 705 -0.31 7.55 -33.69
C ALA A 705 0.86 7.86 -32.74
N LEU A 706 0.56 8.14 -31.46
CA LEU A 706 1.59 8.38 -30.44
C LEU A 706 2.47 7.16 -30.21
N LEU A 707 1.88 5.97 -30.06
CA LEU A 707 2.63 4.74 -29.86
C LEU A 707 3.50 4.41 -31.08
N ALA A 708 2.99 4.59 -32.29
CA ALA A 708 3.78 4.42 -33.52
C ALA A 708 4.93 5.43 -33.64
N ALA A 709 4.80 6.64 -33.07
CA ALA A 709 5.90 7.61 -33.04
C ALA A 709 6.99 7.27 -32.01
N LEU A 710 6.67 6.45 -31.00
CA LEU A 710 7.61 6.06 -29.94
C LEU A 710 8.27 4.71 -30.20
N GLU A 711 7.66 3.81 -30.99
CA GLU A 711 8.06 2.40 -31.12
C GLU A 711 9.48 2.17 -31.66
N GLU A 712 10.05 3.13 -32.40
CA GLU A 712 11.40 3.00 -32.97
C GLU A 712 12.49 3.13 -31.90
N ASP A 713 12.34 4.09 -30.97
CA ASP A 713 13.37 4.47 -30.00
C ASP A 713 13.04 4.07 -28.55
N TYR A 714 11.76 3.77 -28.26
CA TYR A 714 11.26 3.55 -26.89
C TYR A 714 10.55 2.21 -26.72
N VAL A 715 10.73 1.63 -25.54
CA VAL A 715 9.91 0.53 -25.02
C VAL A 715 8.81 1.12 -24.15
N VAL A 716 7.56 0.92 -24.54
CA VAL A 716 6.39 1.49 -23.84
C VAL A 716 5.73 0.42 -22.96
N LEU A 717 5.58 0.72 -21.67
CA LEU A 717 4.89 -0.11 -20.68
C LEU A 717 3.62 0.59 -20.19
N ARG A 718 2.60 -0.19 -19.83
CA ARG A 718 1.32 0.31 -19.32
C ARG A 718 1.21 0.02 -17.81
N PHE A 719 0.88 1.04 -17.04
CA PHE A 719 0.65 0.97 -15.60
C PHE A 719 -0.74 1.53 -15.30
N GLY A 720 -1.77 0.67 -15.34
CA GLY A 720 -3.15 1.11 -15.21
C GLY A 720 -3.58 2.05 -16.34
N ASN A 721 -3.90 3.30 -15.98
CA ASN A 721 -4.32 4.34 -16.91
C ASN A 721 -3.14 5.09 -17.54
N ASP A 722 -1.94 4.92 -16.97
CA ASP A 722 -0.73 5.59 -17.41
C ASP A 722 0.11 4.69 -18.31
N MET A 723 0.95 5.33 -19.11
CA MET A 723 2.01 4.67 -19.86
C MET A 723 3.35 5.32 -19.57
N THR A 724 4.40 4.50 -19.61
CA THR A 724 5.77 4.99 -19.53
C THR A 724 6.56 4.45 -20.71
N ALA A 725 7.08 5.35 -21.53
CA ALA A 725 8.00 5.06 -22.60
C ALA A 725 9.43 5.27 -22.10
N TYR A 726 10.23 4.21 -22.12
CA TYR A 726 11.64 4.24 -21.77
C TYR A 726 12.48 4.14 -23.02
N ARG A 727 13.49 4.99 -23.17
CA ARG A 727 14.42 4.88 -24.30
C ARG A 727 15.10 3.51 -24.26
N ALA A 728 15.26 2.86 -25.41
CA ALA A 728 15.64 1.45 -25.49
C ALA A 728 17.00 1.14 -24.83
N ASP A 729 17.97 2.06 -24.91
CA ASP A 729 19.26 1.97 -24.22
C ASP A 729 19.10 2.06 -22.69
N VAL A 730 18.25 2.97 -22.22
CA VAL A 730 18.00 3.23 -20.79
C VAL A 730 17.36 2.04 -20.11
N ILE A 731 16.31 1.47 -20.71
CA ILE A 731 15.63 0.32 -20.13
C ILE A 731 16.53 -0.93 -20.12
N ALA A 732 17.35 -1.10 -21.16
CA ALA A 732 18.34 -2.15 -21.20
C ALA A 732 19.40 -1.96 -20.10
N ASP A 733 19.97 -0.76 -19.96
CA ASP A 733 20.96 -0.44 -18.92
C ASP A 733 20.41 -0.66 -17.50
N TYR A 734 19.15 -0.26 -17.26
CA TYR A 734 18.47 -0.50 -15.99
C TYR A 734 18.32 -2.00 -15.72
N ALA A 735 17.81 -2.78 -16.70
CA ALA A 735 17.68 -4.23 -16.57
C ALA A 735 19.03 -4.93 -16.35
N ARG A 736 20.13 -4.45 -16.97
CA ARG A 736 21.48 -4.96 -16.70
C ARG A 736 21.87 -4.71 -15.26
N THR A 737 21.59 -3.51 -14.75
CA THR A 737 21.85 -3.16 -13.35
C THR A 737 21.06 -4.07 -12.40
N LEU A 738 19.77 -4.31 -12.68
CA LEU A 738 18.93 -5.23 -11.90
C LEU A 738 19.56 -6.62 -11.77
N TYR A 739 20.07 -7.18 -12.86
CA TYR A 739 20.73 -8.48 -12.80
C TYR A 739 22.10 -8.43 -12.15
N ILE A 740 22.97 -7.51 -12.58
CA ILE A 740 24.36 -7.44 -12.13
C ILE A 740 24.41 -7.15 -10.63
N GLU A 741 23.72 -6.11 -10.17
CA GLU A 741 23.80 -5.65 -8.78
C GLU A 741 22.85 -6.39 -7.85
N HIS A 742 21.64 -6.76 -8.32
CA HIS A 742 20.62 -7.34 -7.44
C HIS A 742 20.29 -8.81 -7.74
N GLY A 743 20.90 -9.40 -8.78
CA GLY A 743 20.63 -10.78 -9.16
C GLY A 743 19.25 -11.01 -9.77
N MET A 744 18.56 -9.96 -10.23
CA MET A 744 17.22 -10.02 -10.82
C MET A 744 17.29 -10.16 -12.35
N PRO A 745 16.99 -11.34 -12.94
CA PRO A 745 17.20 -11.59 -14.36
C PRO A 745 16.35 -10.73 -15.30
N THR A 746 15.09 -10.48 -14.96
CA THR A 746 14.12 -9.73 -15.78
C THR A 746 14.13 -10.15 -17.25
N ILE A 747 14.33 -9.20 -18.19
CA ILE A 747 14.39 -9.44 -19.64
C ILE A 747 15.49 -10.43 -20.06
N TYR A 748 16.50 -10.66 -19.22
CA TYR A 748 17.60 -11.59 -19.51
C TYR A 748 17.30 -13.02 -19.04
N SER A 749 16.18 -13.27 -18.36
CA SER A 749 15.80 -14.57 -17.80
C SER A 749 15.94 -15.72 -18.80
N LYS A 750 15.31 -15.59 -19.99
CA LYS A 750 15.34 -16.62 -21.05
C LYS A 750 16.76 -16.86 -21.58
N GLY A 751 17.51 -15.79 -21.86
CA GLY A 751 18.87 -15.89 -22.38
C GLY A 751 19.86 -16.48 -21.37
N LEU A 752 19.68 -16.17 -20.07
CA LEU A 752 20.46 -16.74 -18.98
C LEU A 752 20.14 -18.23 -18.77
N ALA A 753 18.88 -18.65 -18.94
CA ALA A 753 18.51 -20.07 -18.93
C ALA A 753 19.24 -20.83 -20.06
N MET A 754 19.22 -20.29 -21.28
CA MET A 754 19.96 -20.87 -22.42
C MET A 754 21.47 -20.95 -22.17
N LEU A 755 22.07 -19.90 -21.61
CA LEU A 755 23.50 -19.88 -21.25
C LEU A 755 23.85 -21.00 -20.26
N ASN A 756 22.95 -21.28 -19.31
CA ASN A 756 23.10 -22.33 -18.30
C ASN A 756 22.77 -23.74 -18.83
N GLY A 757 22.35 -23.88 -20.09
CA GLY A 757 21.95 -25.15 -20.68
C GLY A 757 20.66 -25.73 -20.10
N LEU A 758 19.77 -24.87 -19.58
CA LEU A 758 18.48 -25.21 -18.99
C LEU A 758 17.34 -25.20 -20.01
#